data_AF-A0A2P2E0J7-F1
#
_entry.id   AF-A0A2P2E0J7-F1
#
_cell.length_a   1.000
_cell.length_b   1.000
_cell.length_c   1.000
_cell.angle_alpha   90.00
_cell.angle_beta   90.00
_cell.angle_gamma   90.00
#
_symmetry.space_group_name_H-M   'P 1'
#
loop_
_entity.id
_entity.type
_entity.pdbx_description
1 polymer ?
#
loop_
_entity_poly.entity_id
_entity_poly.type
_entity_poly.pdbx_seq_one_letter_code
_entity_poly.pdbx_strand_id
1 'polypeptide(L)'
;MFLTDRIGLPKAKKAPRSQTNGETKRITINGAEIESQAGESILSAALRQGINFPHSCRVGGCATCKCKLEDGKVKELTETGYLLSDEELDQGYILACQSIPQSDVKIQVENKETYTGHVLQQKILTHDICELTVQLNRAVEYKAGQYVSLSIEGMDAERNYSIANAPDRKGIVRFIIRKVPNGKLSNYIFDHNLSGKAVKVTGAFGNFYLRESKKPILMIAGGSGLAPILAMIEQGILNGIKRPLTVLFGARRREDLYKVTELQKIQKVWKGKFNFVPVLSEEPNGSSWKGERGLVTAKIKEHLSKSTEAYLCGPPPMVDAASKELVQNGISKENIFADRFTTIDHSLSLNIDDKDSRRKANYLDYLKFFLFHAVGLTSIVSLLMGGTYTTIGLFSLLFFYIVGDAISGDDKSTPSYAKPQVLTLQLWMALPILSFIFFCSAWSVSPVDTFGFGSLLTKVFGYDFNLAKENTSLWQHFYGVVLTGLMIGLVGTITAHELTHRTWDKISMLIGRWLLAFSFDTIFSIEHVYGHHRYVSTTEDPATAPRGRNVYFHIFASTIKGNISAWEIEVKRLKRKDLGIFSYHNAFIRGHLMSLSLVAIAYLIGGIPGMCFFIAAGLFGKALLEIVNYMEHYGMVRLPEEPVQPRHSWNTNKRISSWTMFNLTRHSHHHAQGEVPYQDLRPYPNAPMMISGYLTTIVVALIPPVWHYLMTPKVLEWDRKFASPEELELARIANEKSGIPALLESNKH
;
A
#
# COMPACT_ATOMS: atom_id res chain seq x y z
N MET A 1 -26.36 63.52 7.07
CA MET A 1 -26.57 64.32 5.84
C MET A 1 -27.31 63.42 4.86
N PHE A 2 -28.52 63.84 4.43
CA PHE A 2 -29.42 63.36 3.35
C PHE A 2 -29.15 61.97 2.69
N LEU A 3 -30.11 61.02 2.62
CA LEU A 3 -31.31 61.01 1.72
C LEU A 3 -30.89 61.21 0.23
N THR A 4 -31.35 60.50 -0.81
CA THR A 4 -32.43 59.50 -1.08
C THR A 4 -32.10 58.85 -2.45
N ASP A 5 -32.77 57.85 -3.06
CA ASP A 5 -34.01 57.07 -2.82
C ASP A 5 -33.94 55.72 -3.59
N ARG A 6 -34.85 54.76 -3.30
CA ARG A 6 -35.92 54.30 -4.22
C ARG A 6 -36.75 53.14 -3.65
N ILE A 7 -38.00 53.46 -3.35
CA ILE A 7 -39.21 52.61 -3.33
C ILE A 7 -39.29 51.74 -4.62
N GLY A 8 -39.82 50.51 -4.70
CA GLY A 8 -40.44 49.58 -3.71
C GLY A 8 -41.19 48.43 -4.43
N LEU A 9 -41.67 47.42 -3.68
CA LEU A 9 -42.50 46.24 -4.10
C LEU A 9 -41.81 45.08 -4.87
N PRO A 10 -42.31 43.83 -4.79
CA PRO A 10 -42.79 43.11 -3.60
C PRO A 10 -42.13 41.72 -3.41
N LYS A 11 -42.27 41.10 -2.22
CA LYS A 11 -41.70 39.77 -1.91
C LYS A 11 -42.40 38.64 -2.67
N ALA A 12 -41.67 37.95 -3.55
CA ALA A 12 -42.05 36.62 -4.03
C ALA A 12 -41.67 35.52 -3.01
N LYS A 13 -42.48 34.45 -2.93
CA LYS A 13 -42.31 33.33 -1.98
C LYS A 13 -40.97 32.62 -2.19
N LYS A 14 -40.22 32.34 -1.12
CA LYS A 14 -39.05 31.44 -1.18
C LYS A 14 -39.52 30.02 -1.54
N ALA A 15 -39.10 29.54 -2.70
CA ALA A 15 -39.18 28.13 -3.05
C ALA A 15 -38.34 27.28 -2.06
N PRO A 16 -38.70 26.00 -1.83
CA PRO A 16 -37.91 25.13 -0.98
C PRO A 16 -36.49 24.96 -1.55
N ARG A 17 -35.48 24.90 -0.68
CA ARG A 17 -34.10 24.59 -1.06
C ARG A 17 -34.09 23.27 -1.82
N SER A 18 -33.79 23.31 -3.12
CA SER A 18 -33.54 22.10 -3.89
C SER A 18 -32.33 21.39 -3.31
N GLN A 19 -32.39 20.06 -3.28
CA GLN A 19 -31.19 19.24 -3.16
C GLN A 19 -30.25 19.66 -4.29
N THR A 20 -28.96 19.83 -3.97
CA THR A 20 -27.95 20.03 -5.01
C THR A 20 -27.78 18.72 -5.75
N ASN A 21 -28.49 18.56 -6.87
CA ASN A 21 -28.07 17.62 -7.91
C ASN A 21 -26.63 17.96 -8.26
N GLY A 22 -25.69 17.12 -7.85
CA GLY A 22 -24.32 17.24 -8.32
C GLY A 22 -24.32 16.89 -9.80
N GLU A 23 -24.25 17.90 -10.65
CA GLU A 23 -24.18 17.73 -12.09
C GLU A 23 -23.06 16.75 -12.44
N THR A 24 -23.38 15.76 -13.29
CA THR A 24 -22.35 14.95 -13.93
C THR A 24 -21.43 15.87 -14.73
N LYS A 25 -20.15 15.51 -14.77
CA LYS A 25 -19.12 16.25 -15.52
C LYS A 25 -18.53 15.34 -16.56
N ARG A 26 -18.34 15.88 -17.76
CA ARG A 26 -17.75 15.16 -18.89
C ARG A 26 -16.24 15.12 -18.71
N ILE A 27 -15.67 13.92 -18.73
CA ILE A 27 -14.22 13.71 -18.78
C ILE A 27 -13.90 13.21 -20.19
N THR A 28 -13.08 13.94 -20.93
CA THR A 28 -12.54 13.53 -22.22
C THR A 28 -11.14 12.94 -22.00
N ILE A 29 -11.01 11.62 -22.07
CA ILE A 29 -9.76 10.89 -21.87
C ILE A 29 -9.19 10.48 -23.24
N ASN A 30 -8.15 11.16 -23.72
CA ASN A 30 -7.58 10.93 -25.06
C ASN A 30 -8.63 10.95 -26.19
N GLY A 31 -9.66 11.80 -26.07
CA GLY A 31 -10.77 11.89 -27.02
C GLY A 31 -11.96 10.97 -26.75
N ALA A 32 -11.87 10.02 -25.81
CA ALA A 32 -13.02 9.24 -25.35
C ALA A 32 -13.79 9.99 -24.26
N GLU A 33 -15.08 10.24 -24.47
CA GLU A 33 -15.94 10.91 -23.47
C GLU A 33 -16.53 9.89 -22.48
N ILE A 34 -16.45 10.22 -21.18
CA ILE A 34 -17.12 9.51 -20.08
C ILE A 34 -17.75 10.52 -19.11
N GLU A 35 -18.64 10.07 -18.23
CA GLU A 35 -19.22 10.93 -17.18
C GLU A 35 -18.73 10.56 -15.78
N SER A 36 -18.33 11.55 -14.98
CA SER A 36 -18.09 11.38 -13.54
C SER A 36 -19.37 11.61 -12.74
N GLN A 37 -19.62 10.74 -11.76
CA GLN A 37 -20.61 10.97 -10.71
C GLN A 37 -20.16 12.09 -9.75
N ALA A 38 -21.10 12.69 -9.04
CA ALA A 38 -20.81 13.73 -8.07
C ALA A 38 -19.88 13.22 -6.95
N GLY A 39 -18.68 13.79 -6.87
CA GLY A 39 -17.67 13.37 -5.88
C GLY A 39 -16.76 12.21 -6.34
N GLU A 40 -16.85 11.77 -7.59
CA GLU A 40 -16.04 10.69 -8.14
C GLU A 40 -14.69 11.18 -8.69
N SER A 41 -13.61 10.43 -8.45
CA SER A 41 -12.30 10.73 -9.06
C SER A 41 -12.28 10.40 -10.55
N ILE A 42 -11.42 11.07 -11.30
CA ILE A 42 -11.17 10.79 -12.72
C ILE A 42 -10.82 9.30 -12.94
N LEU A 43 -9.95 8.72 -12.10
CA LEU A 43 -9.59 7.30 -12.21
C LEU A 43 -10.80 6.39 -11.92
N SER A 44 -11.60 6.71 -10.89
CA SER A 44 -12.79 5.93 -10.54
C SER A 44 -13.81 5.94 -11.68
N ALA A 45 -14.10 7.11 -12.26
CA ALA A 45 -15.00 7.26 -13.39
C ALA A 45 -14.50 6.48 -14.62
N ALA A 46 -13.19 6.55 -14.91
CA ALA A 46 -12.56 5.81 -16.00
C ALA A 46 -12.71 4.29 -15.84
N LEU A 47 -12.29 3.75 -14.69
CA LEU A 47 -12.34 2.30 -14.43
C LEU A 47 -13.77 1.77 -14.39
N ARG A 48 -14.72 2.52 -13.81
CA ARG A 48 -16.16 2.18 -13.78
C ARG A 48 -16.75 2.07 -15.19
N GLN A 49 -16.26 2.85 -16.14
CA GLN A 49 -16.70 2.87 -17.55
C GLN A 49 -15.79 2.05 -18.47
N GLY A 50 -14.92 1.18 -17.92
CA GLY A 50 -14.07 0.28 -18.68
C GLY A 50 -12.92 0.94 -19.44
N ILE A 51 -12.66 2.24 -19.19
CA ILE A 51 -11.47 2.91 -19.72
C ILE A 51 -10.25 2.39 -18.95
N ASN A 52 -9.35 1.72 -19.68
CA ASN A 52 -8.08 1.28 -19.13
C ASN A 52 -7.22 2.50 -18.76
N PHE A 53 -6.74 2.56 -17.52
CA PHE A 53 -6.04 3.71 -16.97
C PHE A 53 -4.88 3.22 -16.08
N PRO A 54 -3.62 3.67 -16.29
CA PRO A 54 -2.49 3.29 -15.45
C PRO A 54 -2.72 3.64 -13.98
N HIS A 55 -2.63 2.68 -13.06
CA HIS A 55 -2.76 2.95 -11.63
C HIS A 55 -2.14 1.85 -10.76
N SER A 56 -1.89 2.18 -9.49
CA SER A 56 -1.48 1.22 -8.47
C SER A 56 -2.16 1.52 -7.13
N CYS A 57 -1.58 2.37 -6.27
CA CYS A 57 -2.04 2.54 -4.88
C CYS A 57 -3.37 3.26 -4.67
N ARG A 58 -3.87 4.01 -5.67
CA ARG A 58 -5.11 4.83 -5.65
C ARG A 58 -5.23 5.95 -4.58
N VAL A 59 -4.46 5.92 -3.49
CA VAL A 59 -4.30 7.04 -2.52
C VAL A 59 -3.47 8.23 -3.03
N GLY A 60 -2.85 8.11 -4.22
CA GLY A 60 -1.95 9.11 -4.81
C GLY A 60 -0.46 8.81 -4.59
N GLY A 61 -0.10 8.12 -3.50
CA GLY A 61 1.28 7.82 -3.09
C GLY A 61 2.27 7.25 -4.12
N CYS A 62 1.78 6.60 -5.19
CA CYS A 62 2.60 5.91 -6.20
C CYS A 62 2.85 6.68 -7.51
N ALA A 63 2.15 7.80 -7.73
CA ALA A 63 2.14 8.56 -8.99
C ALA A 63 1.83 7.78 -10.31
N THR A 64 1.51 6.47 -10.30
CA THR A 64 1.25 5.67 -11.52
C THR A 64 0.09 6.20 -12.37
N CYS A 65 -0.90 6.84 -11.74
CA CYS A 65 -2.06 7.46 -12.41
C CYS A 65 -1.85 8.91 -12.84
N LYS A 66 -0.59 9.32 -12.97
CA LYS A 66 -0.21 10.62 -13.53
C LYS A 66 -0.72 10.75 -14.97
N CYS A 67 -1.42 11.83 -15.23
CA CYS A 67 -1.96 12.21 -16.54
C CYS A 67 -1.88 13.73 -16.69
N LYS A 68 -1.91 14.23 -17.92
CA LYS A 68 -1.86 15.68 -18.18
C LYS A 68 -3.27 16.24 -18.29
N LEU A 69 -3.59 17.29 -17.54
CA LEU A 69 -4.80 18.08 -17.72
C LEU A 69 -4.59 19.05 -18.88
N GLU A 70 -5.34 18.87 -19.97
CA GLU A 70 -5.28 19.74 -21.15
C GLU A 70 -6.29 20.89 -21.07
N ASP A 71 -7.47 20.65 -20.49
CA ASP A 71 -8.52 21.66 -20.31
C ASP A 71 -9.42 21.33 -19.10
N GLY A 72 -10.09 22.35 -18.58
CA GLY A 72 -11.01 22.28 -17.47
C GLY A 72 -10.35 22.45 -16.10
N LYS A 73 -11.13 22.19 -15.03
CA LYS A 73 -10.72 22.36 -13.64
C LYS A 73 -11.01 21.11 -12.84
N VAL A 74 -10.04 20.69 -12.02
CA VAL A 74 -10.19 19.62 -11.03
C VAL A 74 -10.08 20.18 -9.61
N LYS A 75 -10.77 19.54 -8.67
CA LYS A 75 -10.54 19.67 -7.24
C LYS A 75 -9.68 18.49 -6.82
N GLU A 76 -8.52 18.80 -6.26
CA GLU A 76 -7.67 17.79 -5.66
C GLU A 76 -8.28 17.28 -4.33
N LEU A 77 -8.21 15.97 -4.10
CA LEU A 77 -8.62 15.33 -2.84
C LEU A 77 -7.47 15.25 -1.84
N THR A 78 -6.27 15.01 -2.36
CA THR A 78 -4.99 15.09 -1.68
C THR A 78 -4.17 16.17 -2.36
N GLU A 79 -3.37 16.92 -1.60
CA GLU A 79 -2.47 17.95 -2.14
C GLU A 79 -1.45 17.27 -3.08
N THR A 80 -1.65 17.31 -4.41
CA THR A 80 -0.81 16.54 -5.37
C THR A 80 0.64 17.00 -5.36
N GLY A 81 0.87 18.25 -4.94
CA GLY A 81 2.17 18.81 -4.67
C GLY A 81 3.01 18.02 -3.67
N TYR A 82 2.50 17.04 -2.92
CA TYR A 82 3.34 16.12 -2.16
C TYR A 82 4.11 15.09 -3.02
N LEU A 83 3.69 14.86 -4.27
CA LEU A 83 3.95 13.63 -5.01
C LEU A 83 4.51 13.83 -6.42
N LEU A 84 4.21 14.96 -7.07
CA LEU A 84 4.73 15.34 -8.39
C LEU A 84 5.93 16.29 -8.26
N SER A 85 6.78 16.37 -9.29
CA SER A 85 7.83 17.39 -9.38
C SER A 85 7.26 18.75 -9.78
N ASP A 86 8.04 19.81 -9.58
CA ASP A 86 7.59 21.16 -9.91
C ASP A 86 7.44 21.33 -11.44
N GLU A 87 8.35 20.73 -12.24
CA GLU A 87 8.22 20.69 -13.71
C GLU A 87 7.00 19.89 -14.19
N GLU A 88 6.58 18.87 -13.45
CA GLU A 88 5.38 18.08 -13.78
C GLU A 88 4.11 18.90 -13.55
N LEU A 89 4.03 19.62 -12.42
CA LEU A 89 2.90 20.49 -12.10
C LEU A 89 2.81 21.66 -13.10
N ASP A 90 3.93 22.30 -13.43
CA ASP A 90 4.00 23.36 -14.44
C ASP A 90 3.60 22.88 -15.85
N GLN A 91 3.86 21.60 -16.17
CA GLN A 91 3.42 20.97 -17.41
C GLN A 91 1.95 20.52 -17.40
N GLY A 92 1.23 20.76 -16.30
CA GLY A 92 -0.19 20.43 -16.13
C GLY A 92 -0.45 18.97 -15.74
N TYR A 93 0.51 18.24 -15.18
CA TYR A 93 0.27 16.88 -14.71
C TYR A 93 -0.54 16.85 -13.40
N ILE A 94 -1.49 15.93 -13.34
CA ILE A 94 -2.37 15.65 -12.19
C ILE A 94 -2.40 14.15 -11.89
N LEU A 95 -2.77 13.79 -10.67
CA LEU A 95 -3.02 12.40 -10.27
C LEU A 95 -4.51 12.06 -10.42
N ALA A 96 -4.86 11.22 -11.38
CA ALA A 96 -6.26 10.93 -11.70
C ALA A 96 -7.05 10.31 -10.54
N CYS A 97 -6.40 9.57 -9.64
CA CYS A 97 -7.06 8.99 -8.46
C CYS A 97 -7.35 10.02 -7.35
N GLN A 98 -6.68 11.17 -7.37
CA GLN A 98 -6.84 12.24 -6.38
C GLN A 98 -7.44 13.52 -7.00
N SER A 99 -8.04 13.43 -8.20
CA SER A 99 -8.62 14.56 -8.93
C SER A 99 -10.11 14.33 -9.20
N ILE A 100 -10.98 15.22 -8.70
CA ILE A 100 -12.43 15.23 -9.00
C ILE A 100 -12.71 16.37 -10.00
N PRO A 101 -13.39 16.15 -11.13
CA PRO A 101 -13.80 17.23 -12.04
C PRO A 101 -14.67 18.29 -11.34
N GLN A 102 -14.44 19.57 -11.66
CA GLN A 102 -15.28 20.71 -11.23
C GLN A 102 -15.98 21.39 -12.41
N SER A 103 -15.36 21.32 -13.59
CA SER A 103 -15.99 21.54 -14.89
C SER A 103 -15.96 20.23 -15.68
N ASP A 104 -16.43 20.26 -16.92
CA ASP A 104 -15.96 19.30 -17.92
C ASP A 104 -14.43 19.43 -18.04
N VAL A 105 -13.73 18.32 -18.23
CA VAL A 105 -12.26 18.26 -18.24
C VAL A 105 -11.76 17.43 -19.41
N LYS A 106 -10.62 17.81 -19.98
CA LYS A 106 -9.90 17.06 -21.00
C LYS A 106 -8.55 16.65 -20.46
N ILE A 107 -8.26 15.36 -20.51
CA ILE A 107 -6.99 14.80 -20.02
C ILE A 107 -6.32 13.95 -21.09
N GLN A 108 -4.99 14.04 -21.12
CA GLN A 108 -4.14 13.16 -21.88
C GLN A 108 -3.48 12.14 -20.95
N VAL A 109 -3.73 10.87 -21.22
CA VAL A 109 -3.16 9.72 -20.53
C VAL A 109 -2.31 8.97 -21.54
N GLU A 110 -1.22 8.32 -21.13
CA GLU A 110 -0.58 7.35 -22.04
C GLU A 110 -1.46 6.09 -22.21
N ASN A 111 -2.53 6.21 -23.01
CA ASN A 111 -3.34 5.06 -23.39
C ASN A 111 -2.49 4.15 -24.29
N LYS A 112 -2.35 2.90 -23.86
CA LYS A 112 -1.83 1.83 -24.71
C LYS A 112 -3.00 1.23 -25.47
N GLU A 113 -2.88 1.17 -26.79
CA GLU A 113 -3.96 0.74 -27.66
C GLU A 113 -4.32 -0.73 -27.45
N THR A 114 -5.57 -1.07 -27.76
CA THR A 114 -6.03 -2.46 -27.88
C THR A 114 -6.06 -2.86 -29.35
N TYR A 115 -5.57 -4.06 -29.62
CA TYR A 115 -5.53 -4.72 -30.91
C TYR A 115 -6.29 -6.03 -30.80
N THR A 116 -7.01 -6.41 -31.85
CA THR A 116 -7.68 -7.71 -31.94
C THR A 116 -7.04 -8.55 -33.01
N GLY A 117 -7.10 -9.86 -32.86
CA GLY A 117 -6.45 -10.77 -33.79
C GLY A 117 -6.85 -12.22 -33.57
N HIS A 118 -6.10 -13.12 -34.17
CA HIS A 118 -6.25 -14.55 -33.98
C HIS A 118 -4.89 -15.25 -33.88
N VAL A 119 -4.86 -16.39 -33.20
CA VAL A 119 -3.67 -17.25 -33.15
C VAL A 119 -3.45 -17.88 -34.54
N LEU A 120 -2.31 -17.58 -35.17
CA LEU A 120 -1.86 -18.23 -36.39
C LEU A 120 -1.27 -19.61 -36.11
N GLN A 121 -0.44 -19.69 -35.06
CA GLN A 121 0.33 -20.88 -34.76
C GLN A 121 0.62 -20.98 -33.26
N GLN A 122 0.51 -22.20 -32.75
CA GLN A 122 0.87 -22.59 -31.39
C GLN A 122 1.88 -23.72 -31.51
N LYS A 123 3.04 -23.58 -30.86
CA LYS A 123 4.15 -24.52 -30.99
C LYS A 123 4.77 -24.80 -29.63
N ILE A 124 4.61 -26.02 -29.14
CA ILE A 124 5.32 -26.50 -27.95
C ILE A 124 6.82 -26.59 -28.29
N LEU A 125 7.66 -25.93 -27.50
CA LEU A 125 9.12 -25.87 -27.68
C LEU A 125 9.86 -26.77 -26.68
N THR A 126 9.36 -26.88 -25.45
CA THR A 126 9.84 -27.78 -24.38
C THR A 126 8.63 -28.31 -23.60
N HIS A 127 8.85 -29.10 -22.54
CA HIS A 127 7.77 -29.56 -21.66
C HIS A 127 7.02 -28.41 -20.95
N ASP A 128 7.65 -27.24 -20.76
CA ASP A 128 7.07 -26.08 -20.07
C ASP A 128 7.16 -24.76 -20.86
N ILE A 129 7.60 -24.75 -22.13
CA ILE A 129 7.65 -23.56 -23.00
C ILE A 129 6.84 -23.75 -24.29
N CYS A 130 5.97 -22.78 -24.60
CA CYS A 130 5.17 -22.70 -25.82
C CYS A 130 5.44 -21.36 -26.55
N GLU A 131 5.63 -21.41 -27.87
CA GLU A 131 5.63 -20.25 -28.76
C GLU A 131 4.22 -20.06 -29.35
N LEU A 132 3.66 -18.86 -29.17
CA LEU A 132 2.35 -18.48 -29.69
C LEU A 132 2.53 -17.32 -30.68
N THR A 133 2.15 -17.53 -31.94
CA THR A 133 2.17 -16.52 -32.99
C THR A 133 0.76 -16.04 -33.27
N VAL A 134 0.56 -14.72 -33.23
CA VAL A 134 -0.73 -14.04 -33.41
C VAL A 134 -0.65 -13.11 -34.61
N GLN A 135 -1.70 -13.15 -35.44
CA GLN A 135 -1.98 -12.13 -36.44
C GLN A 135 -2.96 -11.11 -35.85
N LEU A 136 -2.51 -9.88 -35.70
CA LEU A 136 -3.36 -8.75 -35.31
C LEU A 136 -3.97 -8.09 -36.56
N ASN A 137 -5.10 -7.41 -36.38
CA ASN A 137 -5.81 -6.67 -37.42
C ASN A 137 -5.01 -5.47 -37.98
N ARG A 138 -4.06 -4.94 -37.20
CA ARG A 138 -3.11 -3.88 -37.58
C ARG A 138 -1.78 -4.06 -36.85
N ALA A 139 -0.74 -3.37 -37.33
CA ALA A 139 0.56 -3.35 -36.66
C ALA A 139 0.49 -2.69 -35.28
N VAL A 140 1.23 -3.23 -34.31
CA VAL A 140 1.44 -2.62 -32.99
C VAL A 140 2.65 -1.72 -33.07
N GLU A 141 2.56 -0.50 -32.54
CA GLU A 141 3.74 0.33 -32.31
C GLU A 141 4.40 -0.04 -30.97
N TYR A 142 5.62 -0.56 -31.04
CA TYR A 142 6.41 -0.92 -29.87
C TYR A 142 7.91 -0.83 -30.13
N LYS A 143 8.71 -0.76 -29.07
CA LYS A 143 10.16 -0.96 -29.11
C LYS A 143 10.46 -2.41 -28.76
N ALA A 144 11.34 -3.05 -29.54
CA ALA A 144 11.72 -4.43 -29.31
C ALA A 144 12.26 -4.65 -27.89
N GLY A 145 11.65 -5.60 -27.17
CA GLY A 145 11.86 -5.84 -25.74
C GLY A 145 10.65 -5.49 -24.86
N GLN A 146 9.73 -4.65 -25.34
CA GLN A 146 8.48 -4.32 -24.63
C GLN A 146 7.50 -5.52 -24.54
N TYR A 147 6.54 -5.40 -23.62
CA TYR A 147 5.49 -6.40 -23.40
C TYR A 147 4.09 -5.86 -23.68
N VAL A 148 3.14 -6.77 -23.80
CA VAL A 148 1.72 -6.49 -23.97
C VAL A 148 0.92 -7.33 -22.98
N SER A 149 -0.29 -6.88 -22.70
CA SER A 149 -1.30 -7.65 -22.00
C SER A 149 -2.09 -8.50 -23.01
N LEU A 150 -2.22 -9.80 -22.79
CA LEU A 150 -2.87 -10.77 -23.68
C LEU A 150 -4.05 -11.44 -22.97
N SER A 151 -5.19 -11.50 -23.64
CA SER A 151 -6.29 -12.41 -23.31
C SER A 151 -6.72 -13.22 -24.54
N ILE A 152 -7.29 -14.40 -24.30
CA ILE A 152 -7.68 -15.37 -25.33
C ILE A 152 -9.18 -15.68 -25.17
N GLU A 153 -9.88 -15.80 -26.29
CA GLU A 153 -11.30 -16.19 -26.35
C GLU A 153 -11.59 -17.47 -25.54
N GLY A 154 -12.60 -17.42 -24.69
CA GLY A 154 -12.97 -18.51 -23.79
C GLY A 154 -12.29 -18.46 -22.40
N MET A 155 -11.39 -17.50 -22.15
CA MET A 155 -10.71 -17.34 -20.87
C MET A 155 -10.97 -15.97 -20.23
N ASP A 156 -11.56 -15.98 -19.02
CA ASP A 156 -11.52 -14.84 -18.10
C ASP A 156 -10.15 -14.77 -17.39
N ALA A 157 -9.11 -14.51 -18.19
CA ALA A 157 -7.74 -14.34 -17.73
C ALA A 157 -6.93 -13.51 -18.73
N GLU A 158 -6.39 -12.39 -18.23
CA GLU A 158 -5.49 -11.49 -18.97
C GLU A 158 -4.09 -11.49 -18.31
N ARG A 159 -3.00 -11.64 -19.07
CA ARG A 159 -1.62 -11.68 -18.54
C ARG A 159 -0.63 -10.94 -19.43
N ASN A 160 0.42 -10.40 -18.82
CA ASN A 160 1.52 -9.76 -19.52
C ASN A 160 2.47 -10.78 -20.14
N TYR A 161 2.79 -10.60 -21.43
CA TYR A 161 3.83 -11.35 -22.14
C TYR A 161 4.68 -10.40 -23.01
N SER A 162 5.99 -10.56 -22.95
CA SER A 162 6.94 -9.84 -23.78
C SER A 162 6.82 -10.28 -25.24
N ILE A 163 6.84 -9.31 -26.17
CA ILE A 163 6.83 -9.62 -27.60
C ILE A 163 8.22 -10.17 -27.98
N ALA A 164 8.23 -11.31 -28.66
CA ALA A 164 9.42 -12.10 -28.98
C ALA A 164 10.00 -11.82 -30.38
N ASN A 165 9.48 -10.78 -31.07
CA ASN A 165 9.94 -10.35 -32.38
C ASN A 165 10.10 -8.84 -32.49
N ALA A 166 10.92 -8.41 -33.45
CA ALA A 166 10.99 -7.01 -33.87
C ALA A 166 9.64 -6.54 -34.46
N PRO A 167 9.25 -5.25 -34.27
CA PRO A 167 8.08 -4.63 -34.87
C PRO A 167 7.79 -5.00 -36.32
N ASP A 168 6.74 -5.79 -36.53
CA ASP A 168 6.28 -6.22 -37.84
C ASP A 168 5.15 -5.31 -38.36
N ARG A 169 5.39 -4.67 -39.51
CA ARG A 169 4.42 -3.81 -40.20
C ARG A 169 3.16 -4.56 -40.67
N LYS A 170 3.18 -5.89 -40.68
CA LYS A 170 2.04 -6.76 -41.00
C LYS A 170 1.20 -7.14 -39.77
N GLY A 171 1.58 -6.70 -38.55
CA GLY A 171 0.84 -7.01 -37.33
C GLY A 171 1.03 -8.42 -36.79
N ILE A 172 2.14 -9.08 -37.12
CA ILE A 172 2.50 -10.37 -36.53
C ILE A 172 3.24 -10.12 -35.22
N VAL A 173 2.75 -10.71 -34.13
CA VAL A 173 3.44 -10.74 -32.83
C VAL A 173 3.63 -12.19 -32.35
N ARG A 174 4.81 -12.48 -31.82
CA ARG A 174 5.21 -13.78 -31.25
C ARG A 174 5.34 -13.64 -29.74
N PHE A 175 4.93 -14.65 -28.99
CA PHE A 175 5.09 -14.74 -27.54
C PHE A 175 5.78 -16.06 -27.18
N ILE A 176 6.60 -16.06 -26.13
CA ILE A 176 7.17 -17.29 -25.56
C ILE A 176 6.69 -17.41 -24.13
N ILE A 177 5.87 -18.43 -23.88
CA ILE A 177 5.00 -18.56 -22.72
C ILE A 177 5.41 -19.78 -21.92
N ARG A 178 5.67 -19.59 -20.62
CA ARG A 178 6.00 -20.68 -19.70
C ARG A 178 4.75 -21.25 -19.03
N LYS A 179 4.63 -22.58 -18.92
CA LYS A 179 3.61 -23.26 -18.13
C LYS A 179 3.90 -23.04 -16.64
N VAL A 180 3.06 -22.27 -15.96
CA VAL A 180 3.14 -22.04 -14.50
C VAL A 180 2.19 -23.00 -13.79
N PRO A 181 2.63 -23.70 -12.71
CA PRO A 181 1.74 -24.53 -11.89
C PRO A 181 0.50 -23.74 -11.45
N ASN A 182 -0.69 -24.31 -11.65
CA ASN A 182 -2.00 -23.70 -11.35
C ASN A 182 -2.32 -22.36 -12.06
N GLY A 183 -1.47 -21.87 -12.97
CA GLY A 183 -1.70 -20.62 -13.71
C GLY A 183 -2.80 -20.75 -14.77
N LYS A 184 -3.93 -20.03 -14.59
CA LYS A 184 -5.12 -20.11 -15.47
C LYS A 184 -4.77 -20.11 -16.98
N LEU A 185 -4.19 -19.02 -17.47
CA LEU A 185 -3.94 -18.82 -18.91
C LEU A 185 -2.79 -19.72 -19.43
N SER A 186 -1.72 -19.89 -18.65
CA SER A 186 -0.58 -20.71 -19.08
C SER A 186 -0.90 -22.21 -19.16
N ASN A 187 -1.80 -22.74 -18.34
CA ASN A 187 -2.25 -24.13 -18.49
C ASN A 187 -3.20 -24.26 -19.67
N TYR A 188 -4.17 -23.34 -19.83
CA TYR A 188 -5.05 -23.31 -21.00
C TYR A 188 -4.29 -23.33 -22.34
N ILE A 189 -3.20 -22.56 -22.45
CA ILE A 189 -2.30 -22.49 -23.62
C ILE A 189 -1.53 -23.80 -23.89
N PHE A 190 -1.41 -24.71 -22.92
CA PHE A 190 -0.78 -26.03 -23.13
C PHE A 190 -1.80 -27.15 -23.29
N ASP A 191 -2.99 -27.00 -22.72
CA ASP A 191 -3.98 -28.07 -22.61
C ASP A 191 -5.02 -28.03 -23.77
N HIS A 192 -5.04 -26.95 -24.57
CA HIS A 192 -5.98 -26.75 -25.70
C HIS A 192 -5.27 -26.37 -27.00
N ASN A 193 -5.83 -26.74 -28.16
CA ASN A 193 -5.43 -26.18 -29.45
C ASN A 193 -6.08 -24.81 -29.63
N LEU A 194 -5.26 -23.77 -29.80
CA LEU A 194 -5.67 -22.38 -29.90
C LEU A 194 -5.69 -21.85 -31.34
N SER A 195 -5.30 -22.65 -32.32
CA SER A 195 -5.21 -22.20 -33.73
C SER A 195 -6.56 -21.63 -34.21
N GLY A 196 -6.54 -20.39 -34.70
CA GLY A 196 -7.74 -19.65 -35.13
C GLY A 196 -8.57 -18.99 -34.01
N LYS A 197 -8.26 -19.22 -32.72
CA LYS A 197 -8.96 -18.54 -31.60
C LYS A 197 -8.71 -17.04 -31.63
N ALA A 198 -9.75 -16.26 -31.32
CA ALA A 198 -9.62 -14.82 -31.21
C ALA A 198 -8.80 -14.43 -29.97
N VAL A 199 -8.04 -13.34 -30.09
CA VAL A 199 -7.23 -12.78 -29.01
C VAL A 199 -7.37 -11.27 -28.95
N LYS A 200 -7.20 -10.72 -27.74
CA LYS A 200 -7.11 -9.30 -27.46
C LYS A 200 -5.72 -9.00 -26.91
N VAL A 201 -5.05 -8.00 -27.48
CA VAL A 201 -3.71 -7.57 -27.09
C VAL A 201 -3.77 -6.09 -26.75
N THR A 202 -3.37 -5.70 -25.54
CA THR A 202 -3.33 -4.30 -25.10
C THR A 202 -1.88 -3.90 -24.85
N GLY A 203 -1.40 -2.79 -25.41
CA GLY A 203 0.01 -2.41 -25.26
C GLY A 203 0.54 -1.41 -26.30
N ALA A 204 1.85 -1.20 -26.39
CA ALA A 204 2.92 -1.87 -25.63
C ALA A 204 3.37 -1.12 -24.36
N PHE A 205 3.85 -1.89 -23.38
CA PHE A 205 4.26 -1.46 -22.05
C PHE A 205 5.75 -1.76 -21.79
N GLY A 206 6.28 -1.15 -20.73
CA GLY A 206 7.65 -1.38 -20.25
C GLY A 206 8.70 -0.47 -20.91
N ASN A 207 9.86 -0.37 -20.25
CA ASN A 207 11.01 0.43 -20.69
C ASN A 207 12.26 -0.46 -20.95
N PHE A 208 12.05 -1.77 -21.10
CA PHE A 208 13.11 -2.73 -21.43
C PHE A 208 13.26 -2.83 -22.95
N TYR A 209 14.22 -2.09 -23.49
CA TYR A 209 14.58 -2.13 -24.91
C TYR A 209 16.03 -1.69 -25.10
N LEU A 210 16.64 -2.10 -26.21
CA LEU A 210 18.04 -1.83 -26.54
C LEU A 210 18.27 -0.32 -26.67
N ARG A 211 19.21 0.23 -25.89
CA ARG A 211 19.58 1.66 -25.94
C ARG A 211 20.50 1.96 -27.13
N GLU A 212 20.40 3.18 -27.66
CA GLU A 212 21.35 3.70 -28.64
C GLU A 212 22.70 3.97 -27.96
N SER A 213 23.75 3.26 -28.41
CA SER A 213 25.06 3.28 -27.77
C SER A 213 26.10 2.60 -28.64
N LYS A 214 27.39 2.81 -28.31
CA LYS A 214 28.54 2.11 -28.92
C LYS A 214 29.11 1.00 -28.03
N LYS A 215 28.61 0.86 -26.80
CA LYS A 215 29.08 -0.08 -25.77
C LYS A 215 28.84 -1.56 -26.17
N PRO A 216 29.68 -2.53 -25.77
CA PRO A 216 29.35 -3.95 -25.92
C PRO A 216 28.03 -4.31 -25.25
N ILE A 217 27.31 -5.29 -25.81
CA ILE A 217 26.01 -5.77 -25.31
C ILE A 217 26.22 -7.12 -24.62
N LEU A 218 25.74 -7.26 -23.38
CA LEU A 218 25.57 -8.53 -22.70
C LEU A 218 24.08 -8.76 -22.41
N MET A 219 23.48 -9.77 -23.04
CA MET A 219 22.11 -10.18 -22.80
C MET A 219 22.10 -11.45 -21.96
N ILE A 220 21.27 -11.51 -20.93
CA ILE A 220 21.16 -12.66 -20.02
C ILE A 220 19.69 -13.05 -19.92
N ALA A 221 19.39 -14.28 -20.30
CA ALA A 221 18.04 -14.83 -20.33
C ALA A 221 17.92 -16.11 -19.49
N GLY A 222 16.73 -16.36 -18.95
CA GLY A 222 16.37 -17.65 -18.34
C GLY A 222 14.88 -17.95 -18.47
N GLY A 223 14.53 -19.23 -18.64
CA GLY A 223 13.14 -19.64 -18.88
C GLY A 223 12.54 -18.96 -20.12
N SER A 224 11.34 -18.40 -20.01
CA SER A 224 10.69 -17.62 -21.08
C SER A 224 11.32 -16.23 -21.33
N GLY A 225 12.27 -15.79 -20.49
CA GLY A 225 12.93 -14.48 -20.62
C GLY A 225 13.78 -14.29 -21.89
N LEU A 226 13.91 -15.32 -22.72
CA LEU A 226 14.54 -15.21 -24.03
C LEU A 226 13.66 -14.43 -25.04
N ALA A 227 12.34 -14.30 -24.82
CA ALA A 227 11.43 -13.56 -25.71
C ALA A 227 11.90 -12.12 -26.03
N PRO A 228 11.99 -11.18 -25.06
CA PRO A 228 12.38 -9.81 -25.37
C PRO A 228 13.84 -9.70 -25.86
N ILE A 229 14.69 -10.65 -25.49
CA ILE A 229 16.06 -10.78 -26.02
C ILE A 229 16.04 -11.07 -27.53
N LEU A 230 15.24 -12.04 -27.98
CA LEU A 230 15.10 -12.36 -29.42
C LEU A 230 14.57 -11.15 -30.21
N ALA A 231 13.55 -10.45 -29.69
CA ALA A 231 13.04 -9.24 -30.31
C ALA A 231 14.13 -8.16 -30.48
N MET A 232 14.92 -7.89 -29.44
CA MET A 232 16.00 -6.90 -29.49
C MET A 232 17.11 -7.28 -30.48
N ILE A 233 17.43 -8.57 -30.61
CA ILE A 233 18.45 -9.04 -31.56
C ILE A 233 17.92 -8.95 -33.00
N GLU A 234 16.68 -9.34 -33.25
CA GLU A 234 16.02 -9.21 -34.56
C GLU A 234 15.98 -7.73 -35.00
N GLN A 235 15.59 -6.82 -34.10
CA GLN A 235 15.63 -5.37 -34.37
C GLN A 235 17.05 -4.86 -34.59
N GLY A 236 18.04 -5.39 -33.87
CA GLY A 236 19.44 -5.04 -34.04
C GLY A 236 20.00 -5.44 -35.41
N ILE A 237 19.55 -6.58 -35.97
CA ILE A 237 19.87 -6.99 -37.35
C ILE A 237 19.26 -6.02 -38.35
N LEU A 238 17.96 -5.69 -38.21
CA LEU A 238 17.27 -4.74 -39.08
C LEU A 238 17.92 -3.35 -39.07
N ASN A 239 18.34 -2.88 -37.88
CA ASN A 239 19.07 -1.62 -37.71
C ASN A 239 20.56 -1.71 -38.11
N GLY A 240 21.04 -2.87 -38.54
CA GLY A 240 22.42 -3.07 -38.98
C GLY A 240 23.48 -2.90 -37.88
N ILE A 241 23.13 -3.13 -36.62
CA ILE A 241 24.01 -2.95 -35.46
C ILE A 241 25.27 -3.81 -35.57
N LYS A 242 26.42 -3.20 -35.27
CA LYS A 242 27.76 -3.85 -35.30
C LYS A 242 28.39 -4.02 -33.92
N ARG A 243 27.67 -3.67 -32.85
CA ARG A 243 28.13 -3.80 -31.45
C ARG A 243 28.51 -5.25 -31.16
N PRO A 244 29.61 -5.53 -30.43
CA PRO A 244 29.86 -6.86 -29.90
C PRO A 244 28.68 -7.28 -29.03
N LEU A 245 28.19 -8.51 -29.23
CA LEU A 245 27.03 -9.08 -28.55
C LEU A 245 27.43 -10.39 -27.89
N THR A 246 27.08 -10.56 -26.62
CA THR A 246 27.07 -11.87 -25.96
C THR A 246 25.67 -12.15 -25.44
N VAL A 247 25.15 -13.35 -25.68
CA VAL A 247 23.88 -13.84 -25.11
C VAL A 247 24.19 -15.05 -24.22
N LEU A 248 23.91 -14.93 -22.92
CA LEU A 248 23.95 -16.02 -21.97
C LEU A 248 22.53 -16.53 -21.74
N PHE A 249 22.28 -17.80 -21.98
CA PHE A 249 20.94 -18.39 -21.80
C PHE A 249 21.00 -19.54 -20.78
N GLY A 250 20.43 -19.28 -19.60
CA GLY A 250 20.37 -20.23 -18.50
C GLY A 250 19.14 -21.13 -18.57
N ALA A 251 19.38 -22.43 -18.49
CA ALA A 251 18.34 -23.45 -18.37
C ALA A 251 18.78 -24.55 -17.38
N ARG A 252 17.88 -25.44 -16.95
CA ARG A 252 18.26 -26.51 -16.01
C ARG A 252 19.01 -27.61 -16.73
N ARG A 253 18.39 -28.16 -17.77
CA ARG A 253 18.88 -29.29 -18.58
C ARG A 253 18.79 -28.98 -20.07
N ARG A 254 19.40 -29.84 -20.88
CA ARG A 254 19.40 -29.72 -22.35
C ARG A 254 17.99 -29.73 -22.95
N GLU A 255 17.03 -30.40 -22.30
CA GLU A 255 15.62 -30.45 -22.69
C GLU A 255 14.82 -29.15 -22.42
N ASP A 256 15.33 -28.27 -21.56
CA ASP A 256 14.78 -26.93 -21.33
C ASP A 256 15.28 -25.89 -22.36
N LEU A 257 16.29 -26.22 -23.18
CA LEU A 257 16.82 -25.31 -24.19
C LEU A 257 15.95 -25.30 -25.45
N TYR A 258 15.45 -24.12 -25.81
CA TYR A 258 14.74 -23.86 -27.05
C TYR A 258 15.43 -22.79 -27.89
N LYS A 259 15.06 -22.67 -29.17
CA LYS A 259 15.57 -21.65 -30.13
C LYS A 259 17.10 -21.63 -30.37
N VAL A 260 17.85 -22.60 -29.84
CA VAL A 260 19.32 -22.76 -30.00
C VAL A 260 19.77 -22.66 -31.46
N THR A 261 19.15 -23.43 -32.36
CA THR A 261 19.48 -23.42 -33.80
C THR A 261 19.12 -22.09 -34.48
N GLU A 262 18.16 -21.34 -33.95
CA GLU A 262 17.80 -20.00 -34.44
C GLU A 262 18.87 -18.98 -34.03
N LEU A 263 19.26 -18.98 -32.75
CA LEU A 263 20.37 -18.14 -32.24
C LEU A 263 21.70 -18.44 -32.96
N GLN A 264 22.00 -19.71 -33.27
CA GLN A 264 23.16 -20.09 -34.09
C GLN A 264 23.10 -19.59 -35.54
N LYS A 265 21.91 -19.39 -36.12
CA LYS A 265 21.73 -18.76 -37.43
C LYS A 265 21.89 -17.25 -37.33
N ILE A 266 21.28 -16.63 -36.32
CA ILE A 266 21.40 -15.21 -35.98
C ILE A 266 22.88 -14.83 -35.76
N GLN A 267 23.67 -15.70 -35.11
CA GLN A 267 25.11 -15.55 -34.90
C GLN A 267 25.91 -15.44 -36.20
N LYS A 268 25.44 -16.01 -37.32
CA LYS A 268 26.10 -15.92 -38.63
C LYS A 268 25.73 -14.67 -39.44
N VAL A 269 24.64 -13.98 -39.08
CA VAL A 269 24.15 -12.78 -39.81
C VAL A 269 24.30 -11.48 -39.03
N TRP A 270 24.62 -11.53 -37.73
CA TRP A 270 24.99 -10.36 -36.94
C TRP A 270 26.28 -9.74 -37.50
N LYS A 271 26.27 -8.41 -37.71
CA LYS A 271 27.39 -7.71 -38.37
C LYS A 271 28.61 -7.45 -37.48
N GLY A 272 28.48 -7.66 -36.17
CA GLY A 272 29.58 -7.58 -35.19
C GLY A 272 30.04 -8.95 -34.71
N LYS A 273 30.93 -9.00 -33.71
CA LYS A 273 31.22 -10.25 -32.99
C LYS A 273 29.98 -10.65 -32.18
N PHE A 274 29.39 -11.82 -32.42
CA PHE A 274 28.34 -12.40 -31.58
C PHE A 274 28.82 -13.74 -30.98
N ASN A 275 28.75 -13.84 -29.65
CA ASN A 275 28.92 -15.07 -28.88
C ASN A 275 27.58 -15.52 -28.26
N PHE A 276 27.14 -16.76 -28.48
CA PHE A 276 25.97 -17.34 -27.83
C PHE A 276 26.39 -18.49 -26.92
N VAL A 277 26.03 -18.40 -25.63
CA VAL A 277 26.48 -19.33 -24.58
C VAL A 277 25.25 -19.88 -23.83
N PRO A 278 24.77 -21.09 -24.18
CA PRO A 278 23.83 -21.82 -23.34
C PRO A 278 24.55 -22.37 -22.09
N VAL A 279 23.96 -22.18 -20.91
CA VAL A 279 24.49 -22.60 -19.61
C VAL A 279 23.47 -23.48 -18.89
N LEU A 280 23.88 -24.67 -18.45
CA LEU A 280 22.98 -25.66 -17.82
C LEU A 280 23.28 -25.89 -16.34
N SER A 281 22.31 -25.64 -15.46
CA SER A 281 22.51 -25.70 -14.00
C SER A 281 22.34 -27.08 -13.36
N GLU A 282 21.58 -27.98 -13.97
CA GLU A 282 21.19 -29.31 -13.43
C GLU A 282 21.47 -30.45 -14.41
N GLU A 283 22.19 -30.18 -15.50
CA GLU A 283 22.56 -31.20 -16.49
C GLU A 283 23.57 -32.20 -15.87
N PRO A 284 23.33 -33.52 -15.92
CA PRO A 284 24.19 -34.52 -15.27
C PRO A 284 25.63 -34.51 -15.79
N ASN A 285 26.62 -34.74 -14.91
CA ASN A 285 28.04 -34.75 -15.27
C ASN A 285 28.40 -35.81 -16.32
N GLY A 286 27.70 -36.94 -16.34
CA GLY A 286 27.90 -38.01 -17.32
C GLY A 286 27.18 -37.81 -18.67
N SER A 287 26.52 -36.66 -18.89
CA SER A 287 25.78 -36.42 -20.13
C SER A 287 26.68 -36.01 -21.30
N SER A 288 26.15 -36.10 -22.52
CA SER A 288 26.86 -35.66 -23.75
C SER A 288 27.00 -34.15 -23.89
N TRP A 289 26.57 -33.35 -22.90
CA TRP A 289 26.68 -31.89 -22.94
C TRP A 289 28.12 -31.42 -22.71
N LYS A 290 28.67 -30.75 -23.72
CA LYS A 290 30.02 -30.16 -23.73
C LYS A 290 30.03 -28.63 -23.57
N GLY A 291 28.86 -28.00 -23.39
CA GLY A 291 28.74 -26.57 -23.16
C GLY A 291 28.91 -26.19 -21.69
N GLU A 292 28.69 -24.92 -21.38
CA GLU A 292 28.82 -24.41 -20.01
C GLU A 292 27.84 -25.06 -19.04
N ARG A 293 28.26 -25.19 -17.78
CA ARG A 293 27.52 -25.79 -16.67
C ARG A 293 27.51 -24.87 -15.45
N GLY A 294 26.52 -25.05 -14.59
CA GLY A 294 26.29 -24.24 -13.40
C GLY A 294 25.26 -23.13 -13.64
N LEU A 295 25.23 -22.14 -12.75
CA LEU A 295 24.34 -20.98 -12.90
C LEU A 295 24.85 -20.03 -13.99
N VAL A 296 23.94 -19.51 -14.82
CA VAL A 296 24.25 -18.54 -15.89
C VAL A 296 24.97 -17.29 -15.36
N THR A 297 24.70 -16.91 -14.10
CA THR A 297 25.30 -15.76 -13.43
C THR A 297 26.79 -15.94 -13.16
N ALA A 298 27.25 -17.16 -12.87
CA ALA A 298 28.67 -17.47 -12.67
C ALA A 298 29.52 -17.24 -13.94
N LYS A 299 28.87 -17.19 -15.12
CA LYS A 299 29.51 -16.98 -16.42
C LYS A 299 29.55 -15.53 -16.89
N ILE A 300 29.00 -14.59 -16.12
CA ILE A 300 28.99 -13.16 -16.45
C ILE A 300 30.41 -12.61 -16.59
N LYS A 301 31.27 -12.86 -15.60
CA LYS A 301 32.63 -12.32 -15.52
C LYS A 301 33.50 -12.66 -16.75
N GLU A 302 33.31 -13.86 -17.32
CA GLU A 302 34.03 -14.35 -18.51
C GLU A 302 33.70 -13.55 -19.79
N HIS A 303 32.64 -12.72 -19.76
CA HIS A 303 32.09 -12.03 -20.93
C HIS A 303 31.93 -10.52 -20.74
N LEU A 304 32.55 -9.94 -19.70
CA LEU A 304 32.45 -8.51 -19.38
C LEU A 304 33.58 -7.64 -19.95
N SER A 305 33.23 -6.37 -20.13
CA SER A 305 34.15 -5.24 -20.26
C SER A 305 33.66 -4.12 -19.34
N LYS A 306 34.53 -3.24 -18.84
CA LYS A 306 34.13 -2.10 -17.98
C LYS A 306 33.12 -1.13 -18.64
N SER A 307 32.93 -1.24 -19.96
CA SER A 307 32.01 -0.43 -20.75
C SER A 307 30.74 -1.17 -21.19
N THR A 308 30.47 -2.37 -20.71
CA THR A 308 29.33 -3.19 -21.18
C THR A 308 27.98 -2.62 -20.74
N GLU A 309 26.98 -2.70 -21.62
CA GLU A 309 25.56 -2.59 -21.26
C GLU A 309 24.94 -3.98 -21.11
N ALA A 310 24.27 -4.21 -19.99
CA ALA A 310 23.63 -5.46 -19.65
C ALA A 310 22.10 -5.38 -19.79
N TYR A 311 21.51 -6.43 -20.36
CA TYR A 311 20.07 -6.57 -20.57
C TYR A 311 19.61 -7.92 -20.03
N LEU A 312 18.87 -7.90 -18.92
CA LEU A 312 18.54 -9.07 -18.11
C LEU A 312 17.04 -9.38 -18.22
N CYS A 313 16.65 -10.62 -18.52
CA CYS A 313 15.24 -10.99 -18.54
C CYS A 313 14.98 -12.44 -18.11
N GLY A 314 14.03 -12.63 -17.19
CA GLY A 314 13.56 -13.94 -16.79
C GLY A 314 13.00 -14.00 -15.36
N PRO A 315 13.13 -15.14 -14.67
CA PRO A 315 12.75 -15.27 -13.27
C PRO A 315 13.54 -14.27 -12.41
N PRO A 316 12.89 -13.57 -11.46
CA PRO A 316 13.56 -12.60 -10.59
C PRO A 316 14.88 -13.12 -9.96
N PRO A 317 14.97 -14.34 -9.38
CA PRO A 317 16.22 -14.80 -8.73
C PRO A 317 17.45 -14.80 -9.65
N MET A 318 17.24 -15.02 -10.96
CA MET A 318 18.30 -15.01 -11.96
C MET A 318 18.68 -13.57 -12.36
N VAL A 319 17.68 -12.70 -12.54
CA VAL A 319 17.87 -11.28 -12.87
C VAL A 319 18.62 -10.55 -11.75
N ASP A 320 18.31 -10.86 -10.49
CA ASP A 320 18.87 -10.17 -9.33
C ASP A 320 20.29 -10.65 -9.03
N ALA A 321 20.53 -11.96 -9.08
CA ALA A 321 21.87 -12.52 -9.01
C ALA A 321 22.76 -12.03 -10.17
N ALA A 322 22.22 -11.87 -11.38
CA ALA A 322 22.94 -11.28 -12.50
C ALA A 322 23.26 -9.79 -12.27
N SER A 323 22.30 -9.01 -11.80
CA SER A 323 22.47 -7.58 -11.48
C SER A 323 23.55 -7.37 -10.42
N LYS A 324 23.56 -8.22 -9.38
CA LYS A 324 24.55 -8.22 -8.30
C LYS A 324 25.97 -8.49 -8.81
N GLU A 325 26.15 -9.55 -9.60
CA GLU A 325 27.43 -9.92 -10.22
C GLU A 325 27.95 -8.80 -11.14
N LEU A 326 27.08 -8.17 -11.93
CA LEU A 326 27.43 -7.05 -12.81
C LEU A 326 27.98 -5.84 -12.06
N VAL A 327 27.30 -5.43 -10.98
CA VAL A 327 27.76 -4.32 -10.14
C VAL A 327 29.07 -4.67 -9.43
N GLN A 328 29.21 -5.90 -8.93
CA GLN A 328 30.45 -6.38 -8.30
C GLN A 328 31.65 -6.40 -9.26
N ASN A 329 31.42 -6.65 -10.56
CA ASN A 329 32.46 -6.56 -11.60
C ASN A 329 32.59 -5.14 -12.22
N GLY A 330 31.99 -4.11 -11.61
CA GLY A 330 32.23 -2.70 -11.92
C GLY A 330 31.34 -2.09 -13.00
N ILE A 331 30.21 -2.69 -13.34
CA ILE A 331 29.22 -2.08 -14.24
C ILE A 331 28.32 -1.12 -13.44
N SER A 332 28.26 0.16 -13.85
CA SER A 332 27.33 1.13 -13.26
C SER A 332 25.87 0.74 -13.51
N LYS A 333 25.00 0.92 -12.51
CA LYS A 333 23.56 0.60 -12.55
C LYS A 333 22.83 1.20 -13.75
N GLU A 334 23.25 2.38 -14.22
CA GLU A 334 22.70 3.05 -15.41
C GLU A 334 22.87 2.25 -16.71
N ASN A 335 23.80 1.28 -16.74
CA ASN A 335 24.06 0.40 -17.88
C ASN A 335 23.43 -0.99 -17.70
N ILE A 336 22.63 -1.20 -16.65
CA ILE A 336 21.95 -2.46 -16.36
C ILE A 336 20.45 -2.25 -16.54
N PHE A 337 19.90 -2.89 -17.57
CA PHE A 337 18.47 -2.90 -17.86
C PHE A 337 17.92 -4.29 -17.51
N ALA A 338 16.76 -4.34 -16.85
CA ALA A 338 16.17 -5.57 -16.36
C ALA A 338 14.66 -5.62 -16.61
N ASP A 339 14.15 -6.80 -16.95
CA ASP A 339 12.73 -7.13 -17.00
C ASP A 339 12.47 -8.45 -16.23
N ARG A 340 11.45 -8.47 -15.38
CA ARG A 340 11.26 -9.50 -14.34
C ARG A 340 9.91 -10.15 -14.46
N PHE A 341 9.89 -11.48 -14.60
CA PHE A 341 8.66 -12.23 -14.79
C PHE A 341 8.14 -12.75 -13.45
N THR A 342 7.32 -11.95 -12.77
CA THR A 342 6.72 -12.26 -11.46
C THR A 342 5.43 -13.07 -11.59
N THR A 343 5.27 -14.14 -10.80
CA THR A 343 4.00 -14.85 -10.63
C THR A 343 3.32 -14.40 -9.32
N ILE A 344 2.28 -13.57 -9.42
CA ILE A 344 1.51 -13.10 -8.26
C ILE A 344 0.55 -14.21 -7.79
N ASP A 345 0.50 -14.49 -6.48
CA ASP A 345 -0.59 -15.29 -5.91
C ASP A 345 -1.92 -14.53 -6.06
N HIS A 346 -2.84 -15.10 -6.82
CA HIS A 346 -4.16 -14.53 -7.06
C HIS A 346 -4.97 -14.34 -5.77
N SER A 347 -4.68 -15.08 -4.69
CA SER A 347 -5.35 -14.89 -3.39
C SER A 347 -5.00 -13.56 -2.70
N LEU A 348 -3.89 -12.93 -3.09
CA LEU A 348 -3.46 -11.59 -2.64
C LEU A 348 -3.73 -10.50 -3.70
N SER A 349 -4.37 -10.83 -4.82
CA SER A 349 -4.64 -9.84 -5.86
C SER A 349 -5.68 -8.79 -5.42
N LEU A 350 -5.44 -7.53 -5.78
CA LEU A 350 -6.33 -6.41 -5.47
C LEU A 350 -7.55 -6.36 -6.43
N ASN A 351 -7.39 -6.86 -7.65
CA ASN A 351 -8.29 -6.60 -8.78
C ASN A 351 -9.55 -7.50 -8.86
N ILE A 352 -9.94 -8.18 -7.77
CA ILE A 352 -11.16 -9.01 -7.73
C ILE A 352 -12.00 -8.66 -6.48
N ASP A 353 -12.73 -7.55 -6.57
CA ASP A 353 -14.01 -7.37 -5.87
C ASP A 353 -15.08 -7.20 -6.93
N ASP A 354 -16.10 -8.04 -6.89
CA ASP A 354 -17.43 -7.64 -7.32
C ASP A 354 -18.20 -7.25 -6.05
N LYS A 355 -18.36 -5.94 -5.81
CA LYS A 355 -19.13 -5.46 -4.65
C LYS A 355 -20.62 -5.80 -4.73
N ASP A 356 -21.15 -6.01 -5.93
CA ASP A 356 -22.56 -6.33 -6.16
C ASP A 356 -22.84 -7.83 -5.94
N SER A 357 -21.81 -8.68 -6.05
CA SER A 357 -21.85 -10.09 -5.60
C SER A 357 -21.92 -10.26 -4.07
N ARG A 358 -21.55 -9.22 -3.29
CA ARG A 358 -21.48 -9.31 -1.82
C ARG A 358 -22.88 -9.34 -1.19
N ARG A 359 -23.04 -10.14 -0.12
CA ARG A 359 -24.26 -10.14 0.70
C ARG A 359 -24.57 -8.75 1.23
N LYS A 360 -25.81 -8.28 1.11
CA LYS A 360 -26.26 -7.01 1.73
C LYS A 360 -26.12 -7.06 3.26
N ALA A 361 -25.62 -5.97 3.84
CA ALA A 361 -25.44 -5.82 5.28
C ALA A 361 -26.79 -5.87 6.03
N ASN A 362 -26.87 -6.65 7.11
CA ASN A 362 -27.98 -6.66 8.05
C ASN A 362 -27.68 -5.75 9.27
N TYR A 363 -28.62 -5.64 10.21
CA TYR A 363 -28.46 -4.77 11.38
C TYR A 363 -27.26 -5.13 12.28
N LEU A 364 -26.88 -6.42 12.38
CA LEU A 364 -25.71 -6.86 13.16
C LEU A 364 -24.40 -6.40 12.52
N ASP A 365 -24.33 -6.35 11.18
CA ASP A 365 -23.15 -5.88 10.45
C ASP A 365 -22.85 -4.40 10.72
N TYR A 366 -23.88 -3.58 11.00
CA TYR A 366 -23.69 -2.21 11.50
C TYR A 366 -23.38 -2.21 13.00
N LEU A 367 -24.18 -2.93 13.81
CA LEU A 367 -24.12 -2.88 15.27
C LEU A 367 -22.75 -3.29 15.82
N LYS A 368 -22.04 -4.23 15.18
CA LYS A 368 -20.72 -4.69 15.63
C LYS A 368 -19.69 -3.56 15.77
N PHE A 369 -19.76 -2.54 14.91
CA PHE A 369 -18.86 -1.38 14.97
C PHE A 369 -19.24 -0.37 16.06
N PHE A 370 -20.36 -0.54 16.76
CA PHE A 370 -20.71 0.31 17.90
C PHE A 370 -20.09 -0.18 19.23
N LEU A 371 -19.41 -1.34 19.23
CA LEU A 371 -18.79 -1.95 20.40
C LEU A 371 -17.83 -1.00 21.14
N PHE A 372 -17.03 -0.21 20.41
CA PHE A 372 -16.09 0.73 21.02
C PHE A 372 -16.78 1.85 21.83
N HIS A 373 -18.00 2.28 21.46
CA HIS A 373 -18.75 3.25 22.28
C HIS A 373 -19.20 2.60 23.60
N ALA A 374 -19.66 1.35 23.56
CA ALA A 374 -20.06 0.64 24.77
C ALA A 374 -18.87 0.52 25.73
N VAL A 375 -17.69 0.21 25.20
CA VAL A 375 -16.40 0.21 25.92
C VAL A 375 -16.00 1.60 26.45
N GLY A 376 -16.21 2.66 25.67
CA GLY A 376 -15.98 4.04 26.13
C GLY A 376 -16.93 4.44 27.27
N LEU A 377 -18.21 4.08 27.17
CA LEU A 377 -19.22 4.35 28.19
C LEU A 377 -18.98 3.56 29.48
N THR A 378 -18.61 2.28 29.41
CA THR A 378 -18.22 1.52 30.62
C THR A 378 -16.96 2.09 31.25
N SER A 379 -15.98 2.56 30.45
CA SER A 379 -14.78 3.21 30.96
C SER A 379 -15.09 4.53 31.70
N ILE A 380 -16.07 5.32 31.22
CA ILE A 380 -16.58 6.50 31.95
C ILE A 380 -17.12 6.09 33.32
N VAL A 381 -17.97 5.06 33.38
CA VAL A 381 -18.55 4.57 34.64
C VAL A 381 -17.45 4.10 35.60
N SER A 382 -16.48 3.31 35.12
CA SER A 382 -15.35 2.82 35.94
C SER A 382 -14.42 3.93 36.43
N LEU A 383 -14.30 5.05 35.73
CA LEU A 383 -13.54 6.22 36.19
C LEU A 383 -14.35 7.04 37.22
N LEU A 384 -15.65 7.23 37.00
CA LEU A 384 -16.52 8.00 37.90
C LEU A 384 -16.76 7.29 39.24
N MET A 385 -16.94 5.96 39.24
CA MET A 385 -17.07 5.18 40.47
C MET A 385 -15.78 5.10 41.30
N GLY A 386 -14.64 5.48 40.71
CA GLY A 386 -13.35 5.54 41.39
C GLY A 386 -12.90 4.22 42.03
N GLY A 387 -11.92 4.33 42.93
CA GLY A 387 -11.48 3.25 43.80
C GLY A 387 -11.25 1.92 43.08
N THR A 388 -11.78 0.84 43.64
CA THR A 388 -11.63 -0.52 43.09
C THR A 388 -12.39 -0.71 41.77
N TYR A 389 -13.41 0.11 41.47
CA TYR A 389 -14.16 0.02 40.22
C TYR A 389 -13.33 0.45 39.00
N THR A 390 -12.37 1.37 39.18
CA THR A 390 -11.38 1.69 38.14
C THR A 390 -10.46 0.50 37.84
N THR A 391 -10.00 -0.22 38.89
CA THR A 391 -9.21 -1.46 38.74
C THR A 391 -10.02 -2.54 38.01
N ILE A 392 -11.26 -2.80 38.46
CA ILE A 392 -12.15 -3.79 37.85
C ILE A 392 -12.39 -3.43 36.37
N GLY A 393 -12.72 -2.17 36.07
CA GLY A 393 -12.94 -1.69 34.70
C GLY A 393 -11.77 -1.98 33.77
N LEU A 394 -10.54 -1.67 34.20
CA LEU A 394 -9.32 -1.96 33.44
C LEU A 394 -9.15 -3.47 33.21
N PHE A 395 -9.19 -4.30 34.25
CA PHE A 395 -8.93 -5.73 34.08
C PHE A 395 -10.07 -6.48 33.36
N SER A 396 -11.33 -6.05 33.53
CA SER A 396 -12.47 -6.54 32.73
C SER A 396 -12.33 -6.18 31.25
N LEU A 397 -11.84 -4.98 30.93
CA LEU A 397 -11.51 -4.58 29.57
C LEU A 397 -10.42 -5.48 28.97
N LEU A 398 -9.28 -5.62 29.67
CA LEU A 398 -8.17 -6.46 29.20
C LEU A 398 -8.61 -7.92 28.98
N PHE A 399 -9.38 -8.47 29.93
CA PHE A 399 -9.94 -9.83 29.85
C PHE A 399 -10.88 -9.99 28.65
N PHE A 400 -11.83 -9.07 28.47
CA PHE A 400 -12.81 -9.11 27.38
C PHE A 400 -12.15 -9.18 26.00
N TYR A 401 -11.10 -8.38 25.77
CA TYR A 401 -10.37 -8.38 24.50
C TYR A 401 -9.49 -9.62 24.32
N ILE A 402 -8.64 -9.94 25.30
CA ILE A 402 -7.67 -11.05 25.19
C ILE A 402 -8.38 -12.40 25.08
N VAL A 403 -9.33 -12.67 25.98
CA VAL A 403 -10.10 -13.93 25.98
C VAL A 403 -11.11 -13.94 24.83
N GLY A 404 -11.74 -12.79 24.54
CA GLY A 404 -12.68 -12.66 23.43
C GLY A 404 -12.08 -13.04 22.08
N ASP A 405 -10.89 -12.53 21.72
CA ASP A 405 -10.21 -12.89 20.47
C ASP A 405 -9.62 -14.32 20.48
N ALA A 406 -9.34 -14.87 21.66
CA ALA A 406 -8.92 -16.26 21.79
C ALA A 406 -10.07 -17.23 21.43
N ILE A 407 -11.31 -16.96 21.90
CA ILE A 407 -12.45 -17.89 21.76
C ILE A 407 -13.41 -17.57 20.60
N SER A 408 -13.49 -16.31 20.14
CA SER A 408 -14.51 -15.88 19.16
C SER A 408 -14.17 -16.17 17.70
N GLY A 409 -12.96 -16.69 17.43
CA GLY A 409 -12.48 -16.96 16.08
C GLY A 409 -12.27 -15.70 15.23
N ASP A 410 -12.36 -15.87 13.91
CA ASP A 410 -12.18 -14.79 12.94
C ASP A 410 -13.52 -14.15 12.53
N ASP A 411 -13.49 -12.90 12.07
CA ASP A 411 -14.51 -12.28 11.22
C ASP A 411 -13.93 -12.02 9.82
N LYS A 412 -14.31 -12.85 8.86
CA LYS A 412 -13.95 -12.74 7.42
C LYS A 412 -15.08 -12.13 6.57
N SER A 413 -16.13 -11.58 7.20
CA SER A 413 -17.29 -11.03 6.48
C SER A 413 -16.96 -9.73 5.74
N THR A 414 -17.50 -9.60 4.53
CA THR A 414 -17.39 -8.42 3.65
C THR A 414 -18.76 -8.04 3.08
N PRO A 415 -19.76 -7.72 3.91
CA PRO A 415 -21.09 -7.36 3.42
C PRO A 415 -21.09 -6.00 2.71
N SER A 416 -22.04 -5.79 1.81
CA SER A 416 -22.25 -4.50 1.12
C SER A 416 -23.18 -3.59 1.96
N TYR A 417 -22.67 -2.43 2.38
CA TYR A 417 -23.35 -1.50 3.28
C TYR A 417 -24.16 -0.44 2.51
N ALA A 418 -25.48 -0.57 2.51
CA ALA A 418 -26.39 0.36 1.83
C ALA A 418 -26.49 1.77 2.46
N LYS A 419 -26.02 1.98 3.70
CA LYS A 419 -26.10 3.27 4.43
C LYS A 419 -24.76 3.63 5.12
N PRO A 420 -23.66 3.87 4.37
CA PRO A 420 -22.35 4.18 4.94
C PRO A 420 -22.30 5.49 5.76
N GLN A 421 -23.33 6.33 5.67
CA GLN A 421 -23.47 7.53 6.49
C GLN A 421 -23.68 7.20 7.98
N VAL A 422 -24.31 6.06 8.30
CA VAL A 422 -24.49 5.59 9.70
C VAL A 422 -23.14 5.28 10.33
N LEU A 423 -22.26 4.64 9.56
CA LEU A 423 -20.89 4.33 9.94
C LEU A 423 -20.05 5.61 10.09
N THR A 424 -20.22 6.57 9.18
CA THR A 424 -19.51 7.86 9.29
C THR A 424 -19.94 8.66 10.53
N LEU A 425 -21.24 8.71 10.83
CA LEU A 425 -21.76 9.34 12.04
C LEU A 425 -21.24 8.65 13.31
N GLN A 426 -21.13 7.32 13.30
CA GLN A 426 -20.55 6.53 14.38
C GLN A 426 -19.09 6.95 14.68
N LEU A 427 -18.24 7.10 13.66
CA LEU A 427 -16.88 7.61 13.86
C LEU A 427 -16.86 9.02 14.45
N TRP A 428 -17.75 9.91 14.01
CA TRP A 428 -17.83 11.28 14.54
C TRP A 428 -18.24 11.34 16.02
N MET A 429 -19.00 10.36 16.52
CA MET A 429 -19.37 10.26 17.95
C MET A 429 -18.19 9.89 18.86
N ALA A 430 -17.05 9.46 18.32
CA ALA A 430 -15.84 9.21 19.12
C ALA A 430 -15.33 10.47 19.84
N LEU A 431 -15.44 11.66 19.22
CA LEU A 431 -14.92 12.91 19.80
C LEU A 431 -15.67 13.37 21.05
N PRO A 432 -17.01 13.47 21.08
CA PRO A 432 -17.73 13.80 22.32
C PRO A 432 -17.53 12.74 23.42
N ILE A 433 -17.44 11.44 23.07
CA ILE A 433 -17.18 10.38 24.06
C ILE A 433 -15.78 10.50 24.65
N LEU A 434 -14.74 10.66 23.82
CA LEU A 434 -13.37 10.82 24.30
C LEU A 434 -13.19 12.11 25.09
N SER A 435 -13.85 13.20 24.68
CA SER A 435 -13.87 14.46 25.43
C SER A 435 -14.50 14.29 26.82
N PHE A 436 -15.53 13.45 26.94
CA PHE A 436 -16.16 13.17 28.23
C PHE A 436 -15.32 12.20 29.09
N ILE A 437 -14.69 11.17 28.48
CA ILE A 437 -13.67 10.33 29.17
C ILE A 437 -12.55 11.20 29.74
N PHE A 438 -12.02 12.13 28.93
CA PHE A 438 -10.99 13.09 29.33
C PHE A 438 -11.45 14.00 30.47
N PHE A 439 -12.67 14.55 30.40
CA PHE A 439 -13.22 15.37 31.47
C PHE A 439 -13.35 14.58 32.78
N CYS A 440 -13.95 13.38 32.74
CA CYS A 440 -14.13 12.53 33.90
C CYS A 440 -12.78 12.09 34.51
N SER A 441 -11.76 11.84 33.70
CA SER A 441 -10.44 11.41 34.15
C SER A 441 -9.58 12.54 34.72
N ALA A 442 -9.70 13.77 34.20
CA ALA A 442 -9.11 14.95 34.82
C ALA A 442 -9.87 15.36 36.11
N TRP A 443 -11.19 15.19 36.15
CA TRP A 443 -12.01 15.45 37.33
C TRP A 443 -11.76 14.44 38.46
N SER A 444 -11.51 13.15 38.16
CA SER A 444 -11.28 12.11 39.18
C SER A 444 -9.95 12.24 39.96
N VAL A 445 -9.08 13.16 39.53
CA VAL A 445 -7.87 13.57 40.28
C VAL A 445 -7.94 15.04 40.74
N SER A 446 -9.06 15.74 40.46
CA SER A 446 -9.22 17.14 40.82
C SER A 446 -9.31 17.32 42.35
N PRO A 447 -8.55 18.25 42.94
CA PRO A 447 -8.62 18.54 44.38
C PRO A 447 -9.93 19.22 44.80
N VAL A 448 -10.78 19.62 43.84
CA VAL A 448 -12.08 20.27 44.09
C VAL A 448 -13.18 19.60 43.27
N ASP A 449 -14.44 19.85 43.61
CA ASP A 449 -15.56 19.44 42.76
C ASP A 449 -15.76 20.45 41.62
N THR A 450 -14.98 20.29 40.55
CA THR A 450 -14.96 21.20 39.41
C THR A 450 -16.35 21.32 38.78
N PHE A 451 -16.85 22.56 38.69
CA PHE A 451 -18.21 22.90 38.26
C PHE A 451 -19.35 22.28 39.08
N GLY A 452 -19.09 21.73 40.27
CA GLY A 452 -20.08 21.00 41.08
C GLY A 452 -20.55 19.69 40.45
N PHE A 453 -19.74 19.11 39.55
CA PHE A 453 -20.10 17.94 38.75
C PHE A 453 -20.35 16.68 39.58
N GLY A 454 -19.50 16.39 40.56
CA GLY A 454 -19.68 15.27 41.49
C GLY A 454 -20.97 15.43 42.28
N SER A 455 -21.20 16.62 42.83
CA SER A 455 -22.41 16.95 43.59
C SER A 455 -23.70 16.83 42.74
N LEU A 456 -23.64 17.18 41.46
CA LEU A 456 -24.72 16.96 40.50
C LEU A 456 -24.98 15.47 40.28
N LEU A 457 -23.93 14.67 40.03
CA LEU A 457 -24.06 13.22 39.86
C LEU A 457 -24.61 12.55 41.14
N THR A 458 -24.11 12.95 42.31
CA THR A 458 -24.58 12.45 43.62
C THR A 458 -26.08 12.72 43.81
N LYS A 459 -26.55 13.92 43.43
CA LYS A 459 -27.98 14.26 43.48
C LYS A 459 -28.84 13.45 42.50
N VAL A 460 -28.31 13.07 41.34
CA VAL A 460 -29.04 12.33 40.30
C VAL A 460 -29.10 10.83 40.58
N PHE A 461 -28.00 10.23 41.04
CA PHE A 461 -27.85 8.78 41.17
C PHE A 461 -27.84 8.26 42.62
N GLY A 462 -27.78 9.12 43.64
CA GLY A 462 -27.78 8.73 45.05
C GLY A 462 -26.47 8.07 45.53
N TYR A 463 -25.41 8.13 44.72
CA TYR A 463 -24.07 7.62 45.04
C TYR A 463 -23.11 8.79 45.23
N ASP A 464 -22.32 8.82 46.30
CA ASP A 464 -21.42 9.95 46.55
C ASP A 464 -20.13 9.87 45.71
N PHE A 465 -20.16 10.53 44.55
CA PHE A 465 -19.02 10.57 43.62
C PHE A 465 -17.83 11.37 44.16
N ASN A 466 -18.04 12.37 45.02
CA ASN A 466 -16.95 13.13 45.62
C ASN A 466 -16.22 12.28 46.67
N LEU A 467 -16.96 11.58 47.53
CA LEU A 467 -16.39 10.62 48.47
C LEU A 467 -15.70 9.45 47.75
N ALA A 468 -16.25 8.96 46.64
CA ALA A 468 -15.62 7.91 45.82
C ALA A 468 -14.30 8.38 45.20
N LYS A 469 -14.26 9.63 44.71
CA LYS A 469 -13.05 10.29 44.21
C LYS A 469 -11.99 10.41 45.31
N GLU A 470 -12.35 10.92 46.49
CA GLU A 470 -11.43 11.09 47.63
C GLU A 470 -10.86 9.76 48.13
N ASN A 471 -11.64 8.67 48.10
CA ASN A 471 -11.18 7.33 48.47
C ASN A 471 -10.39 6.61 47.36
N THR A 472 -10.13 7.24 46.22
CA THR A 472 -9.32 6.64 45.14
C THR A 472 -7.83 6.75 45.46
N SER A 473 -7.17 5.61 45.62
CA SER A 473 -5.73 5.54 45.93
C SER A 473 -4.85 5.81 44.71
N LEU A 474 -3.58 6.15 44.97
CA LEU A 474 -2.55 6.37 43.93
C LEU A 474 -2.44 5.23 42.91
N TRP A 475 -2.57 3.97 43.35
CA TRP A 475 -2.54 2.81 42.45
C TRP A 475 -3.77 2.73 41.54
N GLN A 476 -4.95 3.12 42.04
CA GLN A 476 -6.17 3.18 41.26
C GLN A 476 -6.14 4.36 40.28
N HIS A 477 -5.53 5.50 40.65
CA HIS A 477 -5.21 6.58 39.71
C HIS A 477 -4.23 6.13 38.61
N PHE A 478 -3.21 5.33 38.93
CA PHE A 478 -2.32 4.73 37.92
C PHE A 478 -3.10 3.81 36.94
N TYR A 479 -4.00 2.95 37.45
CA TYR A 479 -4.89 2.18 36.58
C TYR A 479 -5.84 3.08 35.77
N GLY A 480 -6.28 4.20 36.32
CA GLY A 480 -7.04 5.24 35.62
C GLY A 480 -6.25 5.87 34.47
N VAL A 481 -4.95 6.13 34.64
CA VAL A 481 -4.05 6.61 33.56
C VAL A 481 -3.96 5.57 32.44
N VAL A 482 -3.74 4.29 32.79
CA VAL A 482 -3.68 3.19 31.80
C VAL A 482 -5.01 3.01 31.07
N LEU A 483 -6.13 3.01 31.79
CA LEU A 483 -7.48 2.92 31.20
C LEU A 483 -7.78 4.11 30.28
N THR A 484 -7.44 5.32 30.70
CA THR A 484 -7.63 6.53 29.89
C THR A 484 -6.73 6.51 28.65
N GLY A 485 -5.47 6.09 28.78
CA GLY A 485 -4.55 5.93 27.64
C GLY A 485 -4.99 4.85 26.66
N LEU A 486 -5.54 3.73 27.14
CA LEU A 486 -6.21 2.73 26.31
C LEU A 486 -7.42 3.32 25.57
N MET A 487 -8.23 4.17 26.21
CA MET A 487 -9.35 4.85 25.54
C MET A 487 -8.89 5.89 24.52
N ILE A 488 -7.81 6.63 24.80
CA ILE A 488 -7.19 7.56 23.84
C ILE A 488 -6.75 6.79 22.58
N GLY A 489 -6.18 5.58 22.72
CA GLY A 489 -5.89 4.71 21.58
C GLY A 489 -7.16 4.17 20.90
N LEU A 490 -8.00 3.44 21.65
CA LEU A 490 -9.13 2.67 21.13
C LEU A 490 -10.27 3.53 20.56
N VAL A 491 -10.63 4.60 21.28
CA VAL A 491 -11.71 5.53 20.87
C VAL A 491 -11.13 6.67 20.04
N GLY A 492 -9.96 7.20 20.40
CA GLY A 492 -9.33 8.33 19.73
C GLY A 492 -8.57 7.94 18.48
N THR A 493 -7.35 7.42 18.65
CA THR A 493 -6.37 7.20 17.58
C THR A 493 -6.91 6.33 16.44
N ILE A 494 -7.59 5.22 16.74
CA ILE A 494 -8.10 4.30 15.71
C ILE A 494 -9.21 4.94 14.87
N THR A 495 -10.14 5.64 15.51
CA THR A 495 -11.17 6.41 14.82
C THR A 495 -10.53 7.54 13.98
N ALA A 496 -9.53 8.21 14.55
CA ALA A 496 -8.82 9.28 13.87
C ALA A 496 -8.08 8.81 12.63
N HIS A 497 -7.45 7.64 12.68
CA HIS A 497 -6.74 7.01 11.56
C HIS A 497 -7.64 6.91 10.32
N GLU A 498 -8.81 6.29 10.45
CA GLU A 498 -9.82 6.22 9.39
C GLU A 498 -10.31 7.61 8.96
N LEU A 499 -10.55 8.52 9.90
CA LEU A 499 -11.03 9.87 9.58
C LEU A 499 -9.98 10.74 8.86
N THR A 500 -8.68 10.54 9.08
CA THR A 500 -7.63 11.31 8.40
C THR A 500 -7.30 10.80 7.00
N HIS A 501 -7.62 9.55 6.66
CA HIS A 501 -7.57 9.08 5.26
C HIS A 501 -8.64 9.70 4.38
N ARG A 502 -9.70 10.24 4.97
CA ARG A 502 -10.77 10.97 4.27
C ARG A 502 -10.35 12.40 3.95
N THR A 503 -9.24 12.56 3.25
CA THR A 503 -8.62 13.86 2.87
C THR A 503 -9.59 14.80 2.16
N TRP A 504 -10.58 14.24 1.46
CA TRP A 504 -11.65 14.96 0.77
C TRP A 504 -12.74 15.55 1.69
N ASP A 505 -12.90 15.04 2.91
CA ASP A 505 -13.90 15.47 3.90
C ASP A 505 -13.25 16.27 5.04
N LYS A 506 -13.48 17.58 4.99
CA LYS A 506 -12.98 18.55 5.98
C LYS A 506 -13.53 18.32 7.40
N ILE A 507 -14.73 17.74 7.55
CA ILE A 507 -15.33 17.49 8.86
C ILE A 507 -14.64 16.29 9.50
N SER A 508 -14.54 15.16 8.79
CA SER A 508 -13.78 13.99 9.24
C SER A 508 -12.34 14.34 9.58
N MET A 509 -11.63 15.06 8.70
CA MET A 509 -10.26 15.51 8.94
C MET A 509 -10.13 16.40 10.19
N LEU A 510 -11.06 17.32 10.43
CA LEU A 510 -11.06 18.18 11.63
C LEU A 510 -11.28 17.35 12.92
N ILE A 511 -12.24 16.44 12.91
CA ILE A 511 -12.57 15.57 14.04
C ILE A 511 -11.40 14.62 14.33
N GLY A 512 -10.85 13.95 13.32
CA GLY A 512 -9.70 13.06 13.46
C GLY A 512 -8.48 13.76 14.04
N ARG A 513 -8.20 15.00 13.62
CA ARG A 513 -7.11 15.80 14.21
C ARG A 513 -7.35 16.19 15.66
N TRP A 514 -8.59 16.44 16.08
CA TRP A 514 -8.90 16.65 17.50
C TRP A 514 -8.78 15.36 18.33
N LEU A 515 -9.15 14.22 17.77
CA LEU A 515 -8.94 12.92 18.41
C LEU A 515 -7.45 12.60 18.61
N LEU A 516 -6.60 12.84 17.58
CA LEU A 516 -5.14 12.72 17.69
C LEU A 516 -4.52 13.73 18.66
N ALA A 517 -5.20 14.84 18.96
CA ALA A 517 -4.67 15.82 19.90
C ALA A 517 -4.59 15.27 21.34
N PHE A 518 -5.45 14.31 21.71
CA PHE A 518 -5.42 13.65 23.02
C PHE A 518 -4.20 12.74 23.23
N SER A 519 -3.58 12.23 22.16
CA SER A 519 -2.34 11.44 22.18
C SER A 519 -1.10 12.26 21.81
N PHE A 520 -1.19 13.60 21.75
CA PHE A 520 -0.14 14.49 21.26
C PHE A 520 0.30 14.27 19.80
N ASP A 521 -0.40 13.42 19.04
CA ASP A 521 0.08 12.86 17.77
C ASP A 521 -0.63 13.39 16.52
N THR A 522 -1.04 14.65 16.54
CA THR A 522 -1.69 15.32 15.40
C THR A 522 -0.89 15.27 14.09
N ILE A 523 0.43 15.05 14.19
CA ILE A 523 1.36 14.85 13.06
C ILE A 523 1.04 13.60 12.24
N PHE A 524 0.36 12.61 12.82
CA PHE A 524 -0.10 11.40 12.13
C PHE A 524 -0.98 11.73 10.91
N SER A 525 -1.77 12.81 10.98
CA SER A 525 -2.59 13.30 9.86
C SER A 525 -1.78 13.80 8.64
N ILE A 526 -0.46 13.90 8.77
CA ILE A 526 0.50 14.26 7.72
C ILE A 526 1.40 13.04 7.43
N GLU A 527 2.08 12.53 8.46
CA GLU A 527 3.07 11.47 8.35
C GLU A 527 2.48 10.17 7.80
N HIS A 528 1.36 9.70 8.39
CA HIS A 528 0.78 8.42 8.01
C HIS A 528 0.32 8.41 6.56
N VAL A 529 -0.40 9.48 6.18
CA VAL A 529 -1.09 9.61 4.89
C VAL A 529 -0.10 9.83 3.73
N TYR A 530 0.94 10.65 3.94
CA TYR A 530 1.85 11.08 2.87
C TYR A 530 3.25 10.46 2.94
N GLY A 531 3.67 9.98 4.12
CA GLY A 531 4.94 9.32 4.40
C GLY A 531 4.77 7.81 4.50
N HIS A 532 4.28 7.30 5.64
CA HIS A 532 4.20 5.88 5.94
C HIS A 532 3.50 5.05 4.84
N HIS A 533 2.31 5.44 4.36
CA HIS A 533 1.63 4.71 3.27
C HIS A 533 2.41 4.64 1.95
N ARG A 534 3.39 5.53 1.73
CA ARG A 534 4.32 5.49 0.59
C ARG A 534 5.57 4.67 0.90
N TYR A 535 6.08 4.73 2.12
CA TYR A 535 7.41 4.21 2.51
C TYR A 535 7.37 2.95 3.39
N VAL A 536 6.18 2.43 3.74
CA VAL A 536 6.01 1.23 4.58
C VAL A 536 6.86 0.06 4.11
N SER A 537 7.43 -0.68 5.07
CA SER A 537 8.44 -1.73 4.89
C SER A 537 9.78 -1.27 4.28
N THR A 538 10.07 0.03 4.18
CA THR A 538 11.39 0.54 3.75
C THR A 538 12.19 1.12 4.93
N THR A 539 13.44 1.49 4.68
CA THR A 539 14.28 2.19 5.67
C THR A 539 13.93 3.67 5.84
N GLU A 540 13.08 4.23 4.97
CA GLU A 540 12.67 5.65 5.00
C GLU A 540 11.44 5.88 5.89
N ASP A 541 10.64 4.84 6.14
CA ASP A 541 9.46 4.90 7.01
C ASP A 541 9.86 4.90 8.51
N PRO A 542 9.45 5.92 9.30
CA PRO A 542 9.62 5.95 10.75
C PRO A 542 8.99 4.78 11.50
N ALA A 543 7.80 4.34 11.05
CA ALA A 543 6.94 3.38 11.75
C ALA A 543 7.32 1.91 11.46
N THR A 544 8.03 1.62 10.37
CA THR A 544 8.55 0.28 10.09
C THR A 544 9.62 -0.11 11.13
N ALA A 545 9.36 -1.15 11.90
CA ALA A 545 10.29 -1.69 12.89
C ALA A 545 11.24 -2.73 12.27
N PRO A 546 12.56 -2.48 12.17
CA PRO A 546 13.51 -3.46 11.65
C PRO A 546 13.66 -4.68 12.56
N ARG A 547 14.10 -5.80 11.96
CA ARG A 547 14.37 -7.07 12.66
C ARG A 547 15.30 -6.85 13.86
N GLY A 548 14.96 -7.45 14.99
CA GLY A 548 15.72 -7.33 16.24
C GLY A 548 15.50 -6.04 17.04
N ARG A 549 14.75 -5.06 16.50
CA ARG A 549 14.44 -3.84 17.26
C ARG A 549 13.54 -4.18 18.45
N ASN A 550 13.90 -3.66 19.61
CA ASN A 550 13.07 -3.71 20.81
C ASN A 550 11.95 -2.66 20.76
N VAL A 551 10.73 -3.01 21.18
CA VAL A 551 9.55 -2.13 21.20
C VAL A 551 9.78 -0.83 21.98
N TYR A 552 10.46 -0.87 23.13
CA TYR A 552 10.69 0.30 23.98
C TYR A 552 11.55 1.33 23.27
N PHE A 553 12.59 0.88 22.55
CA PHE A 553 13.39 1.76 21.70
C PHE A 553 12.61 2.24 20.47
N HIS A 554 11.75 1.39 19.90
CA HIS A 554 10.91 1.77 18.76
C HIS A 554 9.95 2.92 19.10
N ILE A 555 9.30 2.90 20.27
CA ILE A 555 8.39 3.98 20.71
C ILE A 555 9.06 5.36 20.61
N PHE A 556 10.27 5.50 21.17
CA PHE A 556 11.03 6.76 21.08
C PHE A 556 11.51 7.06 19.66
N ALA A 557 12.08 6.06 18.97
CA ALA A 557 12.67 6.25 17.65
C ALA A 557 11.64 6.62 16.58
N SER A 558 10.49 5.96 16.56
CA SER A 558 9.37 6.24 15.66
C SER A 558 8.74 7.59 15.97
N THR A 559 8.44 7.89 17.25
CA THR A 559 7.89 9.19 17.66
C THR A 559 8.74 10.36 17.16
N ILE A 560 10.06 10.32 17.39
CA ILE A 560 10.97 11.41 17.00
C ILE A 560 11.07 11.51 15.47
N LYS A 561 11.29 10.38 14.77
CA LYS A 561 11.43 10.37 13.31
C LYS A 561 10.13 10.73 12.59
N GLY A 562 8.98 10.32 13.09
CA GLY A 562 7.67 10.69 12.56
C GLY A 562 7.41 12.19 12.65
N ASN A 563 7.79 12.83 13.76
CA ASN A 563 7.71 14.29 13.88
C ASN A 563 8.65 15.00 12.89
N ILE A 564 9.87 14.49 12.66
CA ILE A 564 10.80 15.04 11.65
C ILE A 564 10.23 14.86 10.23
N SER A 565 9.77 13.65 9.89
CA SER A 565 9.12 13.31 8.61
C SER A 565 7.93 14.23 8.33
N ALA A 566 7.00 14.35 9.29
CA ALA A 566 5.83 15.22 9.19
C ALA A 566 6.20 16.70 8.98
N TRP A 567 7.23 17.19 9.67
CA TRP A 567 7.73 18.57 9.51
C TRP A 567 8.33 18.79 8.12
N GLU A 568 9.16 17.87 7.63
CA GLU A 568 9.74 17.95 6.28
C GLU A 568 8.68 17.92 5.19
N ILE A 569 7.70 17.02 5.31
CA ILE A 569 6.55 16.91 4.42
C ILE A 569 5.78 18.24 4.40
N GLU A 570 5.40 18.77 5.56
CA GLU A 570 4.63 20.01 5.67
C GLU A 570 5.40 21.26 5.20
N VAL A 571 6.71 21.36 5.48
CA VAL A 571 7.56 22.45 4.97
C VAL A 571 7.66 22.40 3.44
N LYS A 572 7.76 21.21 2.84
CA LYS A 572 7.73 21.04 1.37
C LYS A 572 6.39 21.55 0.80
N ARG A 573 5.25 21.24 1.44
CA ARG A 573 3.93 21.76 1.02
C ARG A 573 3.83 23.28 1.12
N LEU A 574 4.27 23.86 2.24
CA LEU A 574 4.17 25.32 2.47
C LEU A 574 5.02 26.10 1.47
N LYS A 575 6.26 25.67 1.22
CA LYS A 575 7.13 26.27 0.20
C LYS A 575 6.52 26.22 -1.20
N ARG A 576 5.94 25.07 -1.60
CA ARG A 576 5.25 24.90 -2.88
C ARG A 576 4.01 25.78 -3.07
N LYS A 577 3.47 26.34 -1.99
CA LYS A 577 2.31 27.26 -2.04
C LYS A 577 2.69 28.73 -1.85
N ASP A 578 3.99 29.04 -1.82
CA ASP A 578 4.54 30.36 -1.45
C ASP A 578 4.00 30.86 -0.09
N LEU A 579 3.88 29.93 0.87
CA LEU A 579 3.39 30.20 2.22
C LEU A 579 4.52 30.14 3.24
N GLY A 580 4.57 31.11 4.15
CA GLY A 580 5.52 31.14 5.25
C GLY A 580 5.41 29.91 6.16
N ILE A 581 6.56 29.33 6.53
CA ILE A 581 6.63 28.14 7.40
C ILE A 581 6.04 28.37 8.80
N PHE A 582 6.13 29.61 9.32
CA PHE A 582 5.53 30.03 10.59
C PHE A 582 4.21 30.79 10.36
N SER A 583 3.27 30.18 9.64
CA SER A 583 1.95 30.75 9.34
C SER A 583 0.81 29.89 9.89
N TYR A 584 -0.40 30.45 9.96
CA TYR A 584 -1.60 29.69 10.33
C TYR A 584 -1.96 28.58 9.32
N HIS A 585 -1.37 28.58 8.12
CA HIS A 585 -1.51 27.48 7.17
C HIS A 585 -0.74 26.23 7.60
N ASN A 586 0.26 26.36 8.50
CA ASN A 586 1.05 25.24 8.98
C ASN A 586 0.17 24.27 9.79
N ALA A 587 -0.02 23.08 9.23
CA ALA A 587 -0.82 21.99 9.78
C ALA A 587 -0.13 21.29 10.96
N PHE A 588 1.21 21.23 10.97
CA PHE A 588 2.02 20.67 12.05
C PHE A 588 1.92 21.54 13.31
N ILE A 589 2.21 22.85 13.19
CA ILE A 589 2.16 23.80 14.32
C ILE A 589 0.75 23.87 14.92
N ARG A 590 -0.29 24.01 14.08
CA ARG A 590 -1.68 23.99 14.56
C ARG A 590 -2.04 22.70 15.29
N GLY A 591 -1.48 21.58 14.86
CA GLY A 591 -1.68 20.29 15.50
C GLY A 591 -1.16 20.28 16.95
N HIS A 592 0.09 20.66 17.18
CA HIS A 592 0.63 20.74 18.54
C HIS A 592 -0.09 21.77 19.41
N LEU A 593 -0.55 22.90 18.84
CA LEU A 593 -1.37 23.88 19.56
C LEU A 593 -2.72 23.29 20.03
N MET A 594 -3.33 22.37 19.27
CA MET A 594 -4.53 21.65 19.71
C MET A 594 -4.24 20.81 20.95
N SER A 595 -3.15 20.04 20.96
CA SER A 595 -2.75 19.26 22.15
C SER A 595 -2.39 20.13 23.36
N LEU A 596 -1.68 21.24 23.15
CA LEU A 596 -1.38 22.21 24.23
C LEU A 596 -2.67 22.81 24.81
N SER A 597 -3.70 23.04 23.98
CA SER A 597 -5.00 23.50 24.49
C SER A 597 -5.69 22.45 25.38
N LEU A 598 -5.56 21.16 25.07
CA LEU A 598 -6.07 20.08 25.92
C LEU A 598 -5.30 19.99 27.26
N VAL A 599 -3.98 20.23 27.27
CA VAL A 599 -3.20 20.33 28.52
C VAL A 599 -3.69 21.49 29.38
N ALA A 600 -3.94 22.65 28.78
CA ALA A 600 -4.50 23.81 29.49
C ALA A 600 -5.91 23.52 30.02
N ILE A 601 -6.77 22.84 29.25
CA ILE A 601 -8.11 22.43 29.71
C ILE A 601 -8.01 21.41 30.85
N ALA A 602 -7.08 20.44 30.80
CA ALA A 602 -6.85 19.49 31.88
C ALA A 602 -6.43 20.17 33.19
N TYR A 603 -5.59 21.22 33.09
CA TYR A 603 -5.25 22.09 34.22
C TYR A 603 -6.46 22.87 34.75
N LEU A 604 -7.30 23.42 33.88
CA LEU A 604 -8.53 24.11 34.30
C LEU A 604 -9.56 23.16 34.95
N ILE A 605 -9.56 21.88 34.58
CA ILE A 605 -10.46 20.87 35.17
C ILE A 605 -9.91 20.36 36.52
N GLY A 606 -8.66 19.90 36.57
CA GLY A 606 -8.12 19.17 37.72
C GLY A 606 -6.88 19.76 38.36
N GLY A 607 -6.53 21.01 38.04
CA GLY A 607 -5.29 21.65 38.48
C GLY A 607 -4.03 20.92 37.98
N ILE A 608 -2.94 21.03 38.75
CA ILE A 608 -1.70 20.29 38.47
C ILE A 608 -1.94 18.76 38.41
N PRO A 609 -2.71 18.12 39.32
CA PRO A 609 -3.05 16.70 39.20
C PRO A 609 -3.71 16.33 37.87
N GLY A 610 -4.75 17.06 37.44
CA GLY A 610 -5.44 16.82 36.18
C GLY A 610 -4.53 16.99 34.95
N MET A 611 -3.68 18.02 34.97
CA MET A 611 -2.67 18.26 33.93
C MET A 611 -1.67 17.11 33.83
N CYS A 612 -1.09 16.68 34.95
CA CYS A 612 -0.11 15.59 34.99
C CYS A 612 -0.74 14.24 34.60
N PHE A 613 -1.97 13.97 35.05
CA PHE A 613 -2.73 12.78 34.66
C PHE A 613 -2.96 12.74 33.15
N PHE A 614 -3.43 13.84 32.55
CA PHE A 614 -3.65 13.89 31.10
C PHE A 614 -2.36 13.72 30.31
N ILE A 615 -1.26 14.36 30.70
CA ILE A 615 0.04 14.19 30.05
C ILE A 615 0.47 12.71 30.10
N ALA A 616 0.36 12.05 31.26
CA ALA A 616 0.70 10.64 31.39
C ALA A 616 -0.20 9.72 30.53
N ALA A 617 -1.51 9.96 30.52
CA ALA A 617 -2.46 9.18 29.72
C ALA A 617 -2.29 9.40 28.21
N GLY A 618 -2.04 10.63 27.77
CA GLY A 618 -1.79 10.96 26.38
C GLY A 618 -0.45 10.41 25.87
N LEU A 619 0.61 10.46 26.68
CA LEU A 619 1.88 9.80 26.36
C LEU A 619 1.76 8.28 26.33
N PHE A 620 0.95 7.68 27.20
CA PHE A 620 0.60 6.25 27.11
C PHE A 620 -0.16 5.95 25.80
N GLY A 621 -1.13 6.80 25.43
CA GLY A 621 -1.86 6.69 24.16
C GLY A 621 -0.95 6.81 22.93
N LYS A 622 0.06 7.68 22.97
CA LYS A 622 1.11 7.78 21.94
C LYS A 622 1.96 6.50 21.88
N ALA A 623 2.44 6.03 23.03
CA ALA A 623 3.23 4.80 23.11
C ALA A 623 2.44 3.59 22.59
N LEU A 624 1.14 3.51 22.87
CA LEU A 624 0.25 2.46 22.39
C LEU A 624 0.16 2.43 20.86
N LEU A 625 0.07 3.58 20.20
CA LEU A 625 0.13 3.67 18.74
C LEU A 625 1.49 3.19 18.20
N GLU A 626 2.60 3.57 18.83
CA GLU A 626 3.92 3.11 18.36
C GLU A 626 4.18 1.61 18.63
N ILE A 627 3.51 1.01 19.63
CA ILE A 627 3.49 -0.46 19.80
C ILE A 627 2.68 -1.11 18.67
N VAL A 628 1.60 -0.47 18.21
CA VAL A 628 0.80 -0.92 17.06
C VAL A 628 1.61 -0.85 15.77
N ASN A 629 2.19 0.31 15.44
CA ASN A 629 3.13 0.50 14.32
C ASN A 629 4.25 -0.55 14.34
N TYR A 630 4.87 -0.74 15.52
CA TYR A 630 5.90 -1.75 15.74
C TYR A 630 5.42 -3.15 15.34
N MET A 631 4.31 -3.63 15.89
CA MET A 631 3.84 -5.00 15.64
C MET A 631 3.32 -5.22 14.22
N GLU A 632 2.68 -4.22 13.62
CA GLU A 632 2.09 -4.26 12.28
C GLU A 632 3.11 -4.29 11.16
N HIS A 633 4.29 -3.70 11.38
CA HIS A 633 5.35 -3.56 10.37
C HIS A 633 6.68 -4.22 10.78
N TYR A 634 6.69 -5.02 11.84
CA TYR A 634 7.91 -5.66 12.35
C TYR A 634 8.59 -6.58 11.34
N GLY A 635 9.85 -6.29 11.04
CA GLY A 635 10.77 -7.15 10.30
C GLY A 635 10.50 -7.25 8.79
N MET A 636 9.44 -6.62 8.28
CA MET A 636 9.14 -6.59 6.86
C MET A 636 10.14 -5.70 6.11
N VAL A 637 10.41 -6.05 4.85
CA VAL A 637 11.26 -5.27 3.95
C VAL A 637 10.60 -5.15 2.59
N ARG A 638 10.81 -4.01 1.91
CA ARG A 638 10.30 -3.69 0.58
C ARG A 638 11.31 -2.82 -0.15
N LEU A 639 11.42 -2.98 -1.48
CA LEU A 639 12.08 -2.00 -2.34
C LEU A 639 11.27 -0.69 -2.39
N PRO A 640 11.84 0.50 -2.13
CA PRO A 640 11.09 1.77 -2.14
C PRO A 640 10.30 2.04 -3.43
N GLU A 641 10.84 1.61 -4.57
CA GLU A 641 10.25 1.76 -5.91
C GLU A 641 9.10 0.79 -6.20
N GLU A 642 8.95 -0.30 -5.43
CA GLU A 642 7.86 -1.26 -5.63
C GLU A 642 6.56 -0.78 -4.98
N PRO A 643 5.39 -1.02 -5.62
CA PRO A 643 4.12 -0.65 -5.01
C PRO A 643 3.88 -1.42 -3.71
N VAL A 644 3.19 -0.79 -2.75
CA VAL A 644 2.73 -1.49 -1.55
C VAL A 644 1.75 -2.60 -1.96
N GLN A 645 1.77 -3.71 -1.25
CA GLN A 645 1.04 -4.94 -1.53
C GLN A 645 0.57 -5.54 -0.20
N PRO A 646 -0.45 -6.42 -0.19
CA PRO A 646 -0.91 -7.10 1.02
C PRO A 646 0.16 -7.88 1.79
N ARG A 647 1.30 -8.16 1.15
CA ARG A 647 2.46 -8.81 1.78
C ARG A 647 3.39 -7.87 2.57
N HIS A 648 3.21 -6.55 2.53
CA HIS A 648 4.12 -5.56 3.15
C HIS A 648 3.69 -5.07 4.55
N SER A 649 2.82 -5.83 5.23
CA SER A 649 2.40 -5.60 6.61
C SER A 649 1.86 -6.89 7.20
N TRP A 650 1.73 -6.94 8.53
CA TRP A 650 1.05 -8.01 9.24
C TRP A 650 -0.45 -7.75 9.33
N ASN A 651 -1.25 -8.82 9.34
CA ASN A 651 -2.71 -8.79 9.22
C ASN A 651 -3.39 -9.61 10.33
N THR A 652 -4.59 -9.25 10.77
CA THR A 652 -5.39 -10.11 11.66
C THR A 652 -6.90 -9.97 11.45
N ASN A 653 -7.58 -11.11 11.45
CA ASN A 653 -9.02 -11.21 11.27
C ASN A 653 -9.76 -11.53 12.58
N LYS A 654 -9.08 -11.46 13.72
CA LYS A 654 -9.65 -11.81 15.03
C LYS A 654 -10.85 -10.93 15.37
N ARG A 655 -11.94 -11.56 15.79
CA ARG A 655 -13.30 -10.96 15.73
C ARG A 655 -13.47 -9.71 16.60
N ILE A 656 -13.05 -9.74 17.87
CA ILE A 656 -13.27 -8.66 18.82
C ILE A 656 -12.38 -7.46 18.49
N SER A 657 -11.12 -7.72 18.10
CA SER A 657 -10.24 -6.71 17.50
C SER A 657 -10.88 -6.10 16.24
N SER A 658 -11.32 -6.93 15.27
CA SER A 658 -11.92 -6.45 14.01
C SER A 658 -13.17 -5.59 14.24
N TRP A 659 -14.04 -5.97 15.18
CA TRP A 659 -15.27 -5.23 15.46
C TRP A 659 -15.02 -3.88 16.15
N THR A 660 -14.07 -3.86 17.10
CA THR A 660 -13.71 -2.64 17.82
C THR A 660 -12.93 -1.68 16.93
N MET A 661 -12.01 -2.20 16.13
CA MET A 661 -11.07 -1.41 15.33
C MET A 661 -11.56 -1.25 13.89
N PHE A 662 -12.87 -1.36 13.66
CA PHE A 662 -13.49 -1.06 12.37
C PHE A 662 -12.89 -1.84 11.20
N ASN A 663 -12.50 -3.11 11.37
CA ASN A 663 -11.74 -3.89 10.41
C ASN A 663 -10.38 -3.29 9.96
N LEU A 664 -9.85 -2.20 10.55
CA LEU A 664 -8.48 -1.71 10.24
C LEU A 664 -7.42 -2.79 10.50
N THR A 665 -7.74 -3.76 11.36
CA THR A 665 -7.00 -5.02 11.55
C THR A 665 -6.72 -5.81 10.27
N ARG A 666 -7.49 -5.56 9.20
CA ARG A 666 -7.29 -6.03 7.83
C ARG A 666 -6.20 -5.21 7.12
N HIS A 667 -5.12 -4.99 7.84
CA HIS A 667 -4.10 -3.97 7.63
C HIS A 667 -3.39 -4.11 6.28
N SER A 668 -3.20 -5.36 5.84
CA SER A 668 -2.66 -5.68 4.52
C SER A 668 -3.47 -5.11 3.36
N HIS A 669 -4.80 -5.05 3.47
CA HIS A 669 -5.60 -4.37 2.45
C HIS A 669 -5.50 -2.85 2.59
N HIS A 670 -5.52 -2.36 3.84
CA HIS A 670 -5.42 -0.93 4.13
C HIS A 670 -4.13 -0.33 3.56
N HIS A 671 -2.96 -0.94 3.74
CA HIS A 671 -1.71 -0.43 3.18
C HIS A 671 -1.56 -0.62 1.67
N ALA A 672 -2.21 -1.62 1.09
CA ALA A 672 -2.23 -1.78 -0.36
C ALA A 672 -3.17 -0.76 -1.05
N GLN A 673 -4.26 -0.36 -0.38
CA GLN A 673 -5.31 0.53 -0.89
C GLN A 673 -5.91 1.39 0.25
N GLY A 674 -5.15 2.40 0.71
CA GLY A 674 -5.51 3.20 1.89
C GLY A 674 -6.75 4.08 1.73
N GLU A 675 -7.26 4.25 0.51
CA GLU A 675 -8.49 4.98 0.21
C GLU A 675 -9.75 4.14 0.46
N VAL A 676 -9.61 2.81 0.60
CA VAL A 676 -10.72 1.91 0.84
C VAL A 676 -11.23 2.13 2.26
N PRO A 677 -12.49 2.57 2.44
CA PRO A 677 -13.03 2.83 3.76
C PRO A 677 -13.16 1.53 4.53
N TYR A 678 -12.97 1.62 5.84
CA TYR A 678 -12.87 0.50 6.77
C TYR A 678 -13.87 -0.65 6.55
N GLN A 679 -15.13 -0.35 6.25
CA GLN A 679 -16.19 -1.35 6.12
C GLN A 679 -16.05 -2.23 4.86
N ASP A 680 -15.27 -1.79 3.88
CA ASP A 680 -15.00 -2.47 2.62
C ASP A 680 -13.68 -3.26 2.61
N LEU A 681 -12.87 -3.18 3.68
CA LEU A 681 -11.57 -3.82 3.75
C LEU A 681 -11.67 -5.35 3.66
N ARG A 682 -10.82 -5.98 2.83
CA ARG A 682 -10.80 -7.43 2.61
C ARG A 682 -9.94 -8.17 3.65
N PRO A 683 -10.35 -9.37 4.11
CA PRO A 683 -9.67 -10.06 5.20
C PRO A 683 -8.31 -10.67 4.85
N TYR A 684 -8.00 -10.91 3.57
CA TYR A 684 -6.78 -11.59 3.10
C TYR A 684 -6.21 -12.65 4.06
N PRO A 685 -6.91 -13.80 4.25
CA PRO A 685 -6.50 -14.83 5.21
C PRO A 685 -5.15 -15.49 4.87
N ASN A 686 -4.64 -15.29 3.65
CA ASN A 686 -3.35 -15.80 3.17
C ASN A 686 -2.24 -14.73 3.18
N ALA A 687 -2.52 -13.50 3.64
CA ALA A 687 -1.49 -12.49 3.87
C ALA A 687 -0.64 -12.85 5.10
N PRO A 688 0.47 -12.14 5.37
CA PRO A 688 1.27 -12.37 6.57
C PRO A 688 0.42 -12.12 7.83
N MET A 689 0.08 -13.17 8.57
CA MET A 689 -0.83 -13.07 9.72
C MET A 689 -0.08 -12.80 11.03
N MET A 690 -0.62 -11.94 11.89
CA MET A 690 -0.17 -11.77 13.28
C MET A 690 -0.30 -13.05 14.13
N ILE A 691 0.23 -13.00 15.35
CA ILE A 691 0.09 -14.08 16.33
C ILE A 691 -1.32 -14.18 16.93
N SER A 692 -2.06 -13.08 17.04
CA SER A 692 -3.39 -13.04 17.64
C SER A 692 -4.17 -11.76 17.27
N GLY A 693 -5.14 -11.36 18.09
CA GLY A 693 -5.76 -10.03 18.06
C GLY A 693 -4.83 -8.96 18.63
N TYR A 694 -5.22 -7.69 18.52
CA TYR A 694 -4.35 -6.55 18.81
C TYR A 694 -3.89 -6.51 20.26
N LEU A 695 -4.82 -6.57 21.23
CA LEU A 695 -4.45 -6.39 22.63
C LEU A 695 -3.53 -7.51 23.14
N THR A 696 -3.79 -8.77 22.74
CA THR A 696 -2.89 -9.90 23.02
C THR A 696 -1.51 -9.68 22.39
N THR A 697 -1.46 -9.16 21.15
CA THR A 697 -0.21 -8.91 20.42
C THR A 697 0.58 -7.76 21.04
N ILE A 698 -0.08 -6.70 21.51
CA ILE A 698 0.49 -5.58 22.28
C ILE A 698 1.12 -6.07 23.59
N VAL A 699 0.41 -6.91 24.36
CA VAL A 699 0.94 -7.49 25.61
C VAL A 699 2.18 -8.37 25.34
N VAL A 700 2.18 -9.13 24.24
CA VAL A 700 3.35 -9.92 23.83
C VAL A 700 4.52 -9.03 23.38
N ALA A 701 4.26 -7.96 22.61
CA ALA A 701 5.30 -7.04 22.15
C ALA A 701 6.04 -6.37 23.32
N LEU A 702 5.33 -6.04 24.40
CA LEU A 702 5.88 -5.51 25.65
C LEU A 702 6.81 -6.49 26.40
N ILE A 703 6.89 -7.75 25.97
CA ILE A 703 7.83 -8.77 26.49
C ILE A 703 8.78 -9.20 25.35
N PRO A 704 9.85 -8.42 25.06
CA PRO A 704 10.69 -8.61 23.87
C PRO A 704 11.24 -10.04 23.65
N PRO A 705 11.64 -10.82 24.68
CA PRO A 705 12.04 -12.22 24.48
C PRO A 705 10.92 -13.10 23.92
N VAL A 706 9.69 -12.92 24.40
CA VAL A 706 8.50 -13.67 23.94
C VAL A 706 8.07 -13.18 22.55
N TRP A 707 8.12 -11.87 22.31
CA TRP A 707 7.91 -11.29 20.98
C TRP A 707 8.86 -11.89 19.94
N HIS A 708 10.18 -11.86 20.19
CA HIS A 708 11.15 -12.42 19.27
C HIS A 708 10.98 -13.93 19.09
N TYR A 709 10.66 -14.69 20.14
CA TYR A 709 10.38 -16.12 20.05
C TYR A 709 9.19 -16.43 19.11
N LEU A 710 8.09 -15.67 19.22
CA LEU A 710 6.88 -15.91 18.41
C LEU A 710 6.94 -15.31 17.00
N MET A 711 7.63 -14.18 16.81
CA MET A 711 7.69 -13.48 15.52
C MET A 711 8.84 -13.91 14.62
N THR A 712 9.95 -14.42 15.16
CA THR A 712 11.08 -14.88 14.32
C THR A 712 10.67 -15.99 13.33
N PRO A 713 9.90 -17.03 13.71
CA PRO A 713 9.42 -18.03 12.76
C PRO A 713 8.52 -17.45 11.66
N LYS A 714 7.71 -16.41 11.99
CA LYS A 714 6.83 -15.72 11.05
C LYS A 714 7.60 -14.84 10.07
N VAL A 715 8.61 -14.10 10.54
CA VAL A 715 9.51 -13.31 9.66
C VAL A 715 10.26 -14.23 8.69
N LEU A 716 10.75 -15.38 9.17
CA LEU A 716 11.38 -16.38 8.31
C LEU A 716 10.39 -17.08 7.35
N GLU A 717 9.13 -17.24 7.74
CA GLU A 717 8.07 -17.68 6.84
C GLU A 717 7.80 -16.63 5.75
N TRP A 718 7.85 -15.35 6.11
CA TRP A 718 7.68 -14.25 5.16
C TRP A 718 8.80 -14.22 4.12
N ASP A 719 10.06 -14.36 4.54
CA ASP A 719 11.20 -14.49 3.63
C ASP A 719 10.96 -15.61 2.61
N ARG A 720 10.56 -16.80 3.08
CA ARG A 720 10.36 -17.97 2.20
C ARG A 720 9.14 -17.90 1.28
N LYS A 721 8.06 -17.21 1.68
CA LYS A 721 6.76 -17.26 0.98
C LYS A 721 6.39 -15.99 0.22
N PHE A 722 6.85 -14.83 0.68
CA PHE A 722 6.32 -13.54 0.25
C PHE A 722 7.37 -12.57 -0.28
N ALA A 723 8.64 -12.69 0.11
CA ALA A 723 9.70 -11.83 -0.39
C ALA A 723 9.95 -12.07 -1.89
N SER A 724 10.08 -10.97 -2.65
CA SER A 724 10.81 -10.99 -3.92
C SER A 724 12.30 -11.29 -3.66
N PRO A 725 13.09 -11.74 -4.65
CA PRO A 725 14.49 -12.05 -4.42
C PRO A 725 15.37 -10.82 -4.13
N GLU A 726 14.95 -9.62 -4.55
CA GLU A 726 15.54 -8.36 -4.12
C GLU A 726 15.26 -8.07 -2.65
N GLU A 727 14.02 -8.31 -2.20
CA GLU A 727 13.65 -8.22 -0.79
C GLU A 727 14.29 -9.33 0.04
N LEU A 728 14.62 -10.49 -0.54
CA LEU A 728 15.45 -11.50 0.13
C LEU A 728 16.86 -10.97 0.41
N GLU A 729 17.45 -10.17 -0.47
CA GLU A 729 18.74 -9.50 -0.17
C GLU A 729 18.56 -8.42 0.92
N LEU A 730 17.47 -7.64 0.88
CA LEU A 730 17.15 -6.69 1.96
C LEU A 730 16.91 -7.41 3.30
N ALA A 731 16.23 -8.56 3.28
CA ALA A 731 15.95 -9.41 4.42
C ALA A 731 17.25 -10.03 4.96
N ARG A 732 18.16 -10.48 4.08
CA ARG A 732 19.49 -10.96 4.43
C ARG A 732 20.29 -9.88 5.18
N ILE A 733 20.30 -8.65 4.68
CA ILE A 733 20.94 -7.49 5.34
C ILE A 733 20.24 -7.13 6.66
N ALA A 734 18.91 -7.24 6.74
CA ALA A 734 18.16 -7.02 7.97
C ALA A 734 18.42 -8.12 9.02
N ASN A 735 18.59 -9.37 8.59
CA ASN A 735 18.96 -10.52 9.41
C ASN A 735 20.36 -10.34 10.03
N GLU A 736 21.36 -9.92 9.23
CA GLU A 736 22.71 -9.58 9.71
C GLU A 736 22.69 -8.54 10.84
N LYS A 737 21.80 -7.54 10.73
CA LYS A 737 21.66 -6.45 11.70
C LYS A 737 20.73 -6.76 12.88
N SER A 738 20.06 -7.93 12.87
CA SER A 738 19.02 -8.25 13.85
C SER A 738 19.54 -8.67 15.23
N GLY A 739 20.75 -9.24 15.29
CA GLY A 739 21.26 -9.87 16.52
C GLY A 739 20.47 -11.12 16.96
N ILE A 740 19.51 -11.62 16.17
CA ILE A 740 18.71 -12.82 16.49
C ILE A 740 19.38 -14.04 15.85
N PRO A 741 19.82 -15.06 16.63
CA PRO A 741 20.58 -16.20 16.10
C PRO A 741 19.91 -16.94 14.94
N ALA A 742 18.61 -17.21 15.02
CA ALA A 742 17.89 -17.93 13.97
C ALA A 742 17.74 -17.13 12.66
N LEU A 743 17.71 -15.79 12.73
CA LEU A 743 17.75 -14.93 11.54
C LEU A 743 19.15 -14.93 10.92
N LEU A 744 20.20 -14.84 11.74
CA LEU A 744 21.59 -14.92 11.29
C LEU A 744 21.94 -16.28 10.67
N GLU A 745 21.38 -17.37 11.20
CA GLU A 745 21.54 -18.72 10.66
C GLU A 745 20.83 -18.89 9.33
N SER A 746 19.64 -18.30 9.14
CA SER A 746 18.92 -18.37 7.87
C SER A 746 19.68 -17.78 6.68
N ASN A 747 20.63 -16.87 6.91
CA ASN A 747 21.49 -16.30 5.86
C ASN A 747 22.59 -17.25 5.36
N LYS A 748 22.76 -18.43 5.98
CA LYS A 748 23.76 -19.45 5.59
C LYS A 748 23.18 -20.49 4.61
N HIS A 749 21.88 -20.39 4.30
CA HIS A 749 21.10 -21.33 3.51
C HIS A 749 20.33 -20.60 2.41
#